data_AF-A0A7W6NYD7-F1
#
_entry.id   AF-A0A7W6NYD7-F1
#
_cell.length_a   1.000
_cell.length_b   1.000
_cell.length_c   1.000
_cell.angle_alpha   90.00
_cell.angle_beta   90.00
_cell.angle_gamma   90.00
#
_symmetry.space_group_name_H-M   'P 1'
#
loop_
_entity.id
_entity.type
_entity.pdbx_description
1 polymer ?
#
loop_
_entity_poly.entity_id
_entity_poly.type
_entity_poly.pdbx_seq_one_letter_code
_entity_poly.pdbx_strand_id
1 'polypeptide(L)'
;MNRSEEDRSAGEDVAVVPRRLRRWRRPAVAVLALVAVLATAAWLQRRTIARSFVDRELARLGVPARYEIEQLSPWQQRLTNLSIGDPRNPDLTADWIELRTSLSPWRAEVLVVRTGTVRMRGRIVDGALSLGAIDKLMPAPSGKPFALPRLIVDVRDAQLRLDSDMGQVELGLSGKGMLSDGFAGMLRARSARLRSSGCIVEGIASQMRVRIRRGAPALEGPAQAAQVACGEVHVAQPRIDLKASLDPALARWNGRAGVGAAVLEAPAGRLDGLGGSIDFAGDRLRTQGSLSLRARELATQEIKASAATLSGRYALGDATTFQGRVAVEDGALPPASLQRIAGFANNGRGTPVAPLVQQLARALREAGRGFGGSAGVDLGTRGDEGRLHLADVDIAARSGARLRFGQGAGVALGFPDGGVSLEGQLSLGGGGLPDAMVRLSRRAGSAELRGTGYVRPYAAGDARLELARLDFSMRGMAGSVRTVATLSGPVSGGRVEGLSMPLQAHWDGRGVEVNPGCSPVSFSRVAVSSLVVNGDRLALCPVGPAMLRWKGGVVSGGIRTQKPELEGRIGDSPLRFSADTAQLDLGSSSFAIANAALRLGTETPTRLDIGALTGSYGSGLAGNFEGLGGQIGAVPLLLSEGKGDWAFQDGALSLKGGFTLADALADANVKPRFEPLASHDATLTLNDGKITARAGLVAPVPQVPVGSVTLSHDLSSGAGEALLDVPGIAFHTDGLQPNALTSLTYGVIADVDGLVAGSGRFAWNSDGVTSTGRFTATDLDLGAAFGPVQGLTTQLDFTDLLNLRTAPGQQASVRVVNPGVPVRDGLVRYALLDATRVQVEAGRWPFAGGELVLDPTVLDFGEKGERRLTFHVKGVDAALFLKEMAFDNLDATGVFDGTLPMIFDASGGRIEGGELHARSGGHIAYVGEVTRNDVGFWGNMAFQALKSLDYRNLAVRMNGPLAGEMITDISFSGVSQGKGTRSNFLIRRLAKLPFVFNVRISAPFRQLLDSAQSWYDPSRLIERNLPALLEEQNRAEEAAKQTVQPRESAPVP
;
A
#
# COMPACT_ATOMS: atom_id res chain seq x y z
N MET A 1 -30.82 -118.15 16.07
CA MET A 1 -31.37 -118.05 17.43
C MET A 1 -32.42 -116.96 17.43
N ASN A 2 -33.67 -117.12 17.89
CA ASN A 2 -34.43 -118.23 18.46
C ASN A 2 -35.92 -117.88 18.16
N ARG A 3 -36.87 -118.72 17.68
CA ARG A 3 -37.10 -120.17 17.84
C ARG A 3 -37.03 -120.59 19.32
N SER A 4 -38.07 -121.05 20.01
CA SER A 4 -39.35 -121.59 19.57
C SER A 4 -40.34 -121.73 20.76
N GLU A 5 -41.44 -122.52 20.80
CA GLU A 5 -42.23 -123.39 19.88
C GLU A 5 -43.64 -123.61 20.54
N GLU A 6 -44.69 -124.00 19.78
CA GLU A 6 -45.69 -125.09 20.09
C GLU A 6 -46.52 -125.14 21.43
N ASP A 7 -47.69 -125.80 21.54
CA ASP A 7 -48.55 -126.53 20.58
C ASP A 7 -50.01 -126.73 21.07
N ARG A 8 -50.90 -127.23 20.19
CA ARG A 8 -52.07 -128.13 20.42
C ARG A 8 -53.23 -127.70 21.37
N SER A 9 -54.47 -128.18 21.23
CA SER A 9 -55.15 -128.91 20.14
C SER A 9 -56.68 -128.92 20.34
N ALA A 10 -57.41 -129.08 19.23
CA ALA A 10 -58.75 -129.68 19.04
C ALA A 10 -59.68 -130.02 20.23
N GLY A 11 -60.97 -129.73 20.05
CA GLY A 11 -62.06 -130.18 20.91
C GLY A 11 -63.43 -129.70 20.40
N GLU A 12 -63.94 -130.37 19.36
CA GLU A 12 -65.30 -130.16 18.84
C GLU A 12 -66.25 -131.15 19.53
N ASP A 13 -67.33 -130.65 20.15
CA ASP A 13 -68.42 -131.55 20.58
C ASP A 13 -69.79 -130.85 20.58
N VAL A 14 -70.83 -131.61 20.27
CA VAL A 14 -72.15 -131.11 19.86
C VAL A 14 -73.17 -131.19 20.99
N ALA A 15 -73.95 -130.12 21.21
CA ALA A 15 -75.14 -130.14 22.05
C ALA A 15 -76.38 -129.60 21.33
N VAL A 16 -77.53 -130.26 21.54
CA VAL A 16 -78.70 -130.21 20.66
C VAL A 16 -79.72 -129.10 21.04
N VAL A 17 -80.27 -128.47 20.01
CA VAL A 17 -81.33 -127.43 20.02
C VAL A 17 -82.72 -128.06 20.27
N PRO A 18 -83.56 -127.56 21.21
CA PRO A 18 -84.67 -126.64 20.83
C PRO A 18 -85.08 -125.64 21.96
N ARG A 19 -85.93 -124.60 21.79
CA ARG A 19 -86.86 -124.21 20.71
C ARG A 19 -87.22 -122.71 20.83
N ARG A 20 -87.40 -122.02 19.68
CA ARG A 20 -88.28 -120.84 19.43
C ARG A 20 -88.35 -119.70 20.48
N LEU A 21 -88.06 -118.48 20.01
CA LEU A 21 -89.15 -117.51 19.73
C LEU A 21 -88.76 -116.44 18.69
N ARG A 22 -89.67 -116.21 17.74
CA ARG A 22 -89.55 -115.32 16.59
C ARG A 22 -90.54 -114.16 16.76
N ARG A 23 -90.04 -112.91 16.90
CA ARG A 23 -90.65 -111.63 16.44
C ARG A 23 -89.77 -110.45 16.92
N TRP A 24 -90.04 -109.24 16.43
CA TRP A 24 -89.32 -107.97 16.69
C TRP A 24 -88.08 -107.60 15.84
N ARG A 25 -87.78 -108.33 14.74
CA ARG A 25 -86.91 -107.81 13.65
C ARG A 25 -87.59 -106.77 12.72
N ARG A 26 -88.82 -106.31 13.02
CA ARG A 26 -89.58 -105.35 12.18
C ARG A 26 -89.37 -103.86 12.51
N PRO A 27 -89.28 -103.38 13.76
CA PRO A 27 -88.88 -102.00 14.02
C PRO A 27 -87.43 -101.75 13.55
N ALA A 28 -86.51 -102.70 13.72
CA ALA A 28 -85.12 -102.54 13.26
C ALA A 28 -85.01 -102.38 11.74
N VAL A 29 -85.75 -103.17 10.94
CA VAL A 29 -85.75 -103.05 9.46
C VAL A 29 -86.58 -101.85 8.98
N ALA A 30 -87.68 -101.51 9.65
CA ALA A 30 -88.43 -100.29 9.34
C ALA A 30 -87.62 -99.03 9.66
N VAL A 31 -86.87 -99.00 10.77
CA VAL A 31 -85.93 -97.93 11.10
C VAL A 31 -84.72 -97.93 10.17
N LEU A 32 -84.15 -99.09 9.79
CA LEU A 32 -83.08 -99.13 8.77
C LEU A 32 -83.56 -98.68 7.39
N ALA A 33 -84.79 -99.02 6.98
CA ALA A 33 -85.38 -98.55 5.74
C ALA A 33 -85.75 -97.06 5.80
N LEU A 34 -86.28 -96.58 6.93
CA LEU A 34 -86.56 -95.16 7.16
C LEU A 34 -85.26 -94.36 7.21
N VAL A 35 -84.21 -94.85 7.88
CA VAL A 35 -82.88 -94.25 7.92
C VAL A 35 -82.20 -94.33 6.55
N ALA A 36 -82.38 -95.40 5.78
CA ALA A 36 -81.88 -95.49 4.40
C ALA A 36 -82.62 -94.53 3.46
N VAL A 37 -83.94 -94.39 3.59
CA VAL A 37 -84.75 -93.42 2.81
C VAL A 37 -84.43 -91.99 3.24
N LEU A 38 -84.31 -91.70 4.54
CA LEU A 38 -83.89 -90.40 5.06
C LEU A 38 -82.44 -90.08 4.68
N ALA A 39 -81.53 -91.04 4.70
CA ALA A 39 -80.15 -90.87 4.25
C ALA A 39 -80.09 -90.68 2.72
N THR A 40 -80.89 -91.40 1.94
CA THR A 40 -80.96 -91.24 0.48
C THR A 40 -81.61 -89.91 0.11
N ALA A 41 -82.67 -89.49 0.81
CA ALA A 41 -83.32 -88.19 0.64
C ALA A 41 -82.38 -87.05 1.07
N ALA A 42 -81.69 -87.17 2.20
CA ALA A 42 -80.67 -86.22 2.63
C ALA A 42 -79.45 -86.20 1.71
N TRP A 43 -79.10 -87.32 1.08
CA TRP A 43 -78.02 -87.43 0.10
C TRP A 43 -78.42 -86.86 -1.27
N LEU A 44 -79.67 -87.00 -1.70
CA LEU A 44 -80.20 -86.37 -2.92
C LEU A 44 -80.41 -84.86 -2.71
N GLN A 45 -80.96 -84.46 -1.57
CA GLN A 45 -81.08 -83.05 -1.16
C GLN A 45 -79.77 -82.47 -0.60
N ARG A 46 -78.62 -83.19 -0.63
CA ARG A 46 -77.38 -82.76 0.03
C ARG A 46 -76.91 -81.36 -0.36
N ARG A 47 -77.11 -80.98 -1.64
CA ARG A 47 -76.81 -79.63 -2.15
C ARG A 47 -77.74 -78.57 -1.53
N THR A 48 -79.03 -78.85 -1.41
CA THR A 48 -80.04 -77.96 -0.81
C THR A 48 -79.86 -77.86 0.71
N ILE A 49 -79.63 -78.98 1.40
CA ILE A 49 -79.40 -79.03 2.85
C ILE A 49 -78.11 -78.27 3.19
N ALA A 50 -77.00 -78.54 2.49
CA ALA A 50 -75.75 -77.84 2.74
C ALA A 50 -75.82 -76.35 2.38
N ARG A 51 -76.49 -75.97 1.28
CA ARG A 51 -76.79 -74.55 1.00
C ARG A 51 -77.59 -73.94 2.16
N SER A 52 -78.66 -74.57 2.64
CA SER A 52 -79.45 -74.09 3.79
C SER A 52 -78.65 -74.01 5.10
N PHE A 53 -77.58 -74.80 5.26
CA PHE A 53 -76.71 -74.78 6.43
C PHE A 53 -75.70 -73.64 6.33
N VAL A 54 -75.03 -73.52 5.18
CA VAL A 54 -74.08 -72.42 4.89
C VAL A 54 -74.81 -71.07 4.90
N ASP A 55 -75.99 -70.96 4.30
CA ASP A 55 -76.80 -69.74 4.31
C ASP A 55 -77.26 -69.36 5.73
N ARG A 56 -77.63 -70.35 6.57
CA ARG A 56 -77.94 -70.12 8.00
C ARG A 56 -76.72 -69.69 8.80
N GLU A 57 -75.56 -70.29 8.55
CA GLU A 57 -74.33 -69.97 9.28
C GLU A 57 -73.78 -68.60 8.88
N LEU A 58 -73.79 -68.27 7.58
CA LEU A 58 -73.45 -66.94 7.08
C LEU A 58 -74.45 -65.88 7.56
N ALA A 59 -75.75 -66.19 7.62
CA ALA A 59 -76.74 -65.30 8.24
C ALA A 59 -76.50 -65.11 9.75
N ARG A 60 -76.14 -66.17 10.49
CA ARG A 60 -75.78 -66.13 11.92
C ARG A 60 -74.57 -65.24 12.19
N LEU A 61 -73.56 -65.31 11.32
CA LEU A 61 -72.38 -64.44 11.37
C LEU A 61 -72.64 -63.05 10.77
N GLY A 62 -73.81 -62.79 10.19
CA GLY A 62 -74.13 -61.52 9.53
C GLY A 62 -73.22 -61.20 8.35
N VAL A 63 -72.94 -62.22 7.52
CA VAL A 63 -72.09 -62.16 6.32
C VAL A 63 -72.98 -62.34 5.08
N PRO A 64 -73.31 -61.27 4.33
CA PRO A 64 -74.03 -61.41 3.08
C PRO A 64 -73.14 -62.10 2.05
N ALA A 65 -73.67 -63.12 1.35
CA ALA A 65 -72.95 -63.81 0.29
C ALA A 65 -73.88 -64.31 -0.83
N ARG A 66 -73.32 -64.46 -2.02
CA ARG A 66 -73.94 -65.12 -3.20
C ARG A 66 -72.91 -66.07 -3.79
N TYR A 67 -73.32 -67.29 -4.11
CA TYR A 67 -72.42 -68.32 -4.62
C TYR A 67 -73.21 -69.48 -5.27
N GLU A 68 -72.57 -70.12 -6.24
CA GLU A 68 -73.04 -71.38 -6.82
C GLU A 68 -72.17 -72.54 -6.32
N ILE A 69 -72.78 -73.69 -6.06
CA ILE A 69 -72.08 -74.88 -5.58
C ILE A 69 -71.89 -75.84 -6.75
N GLU A 70 -70.72 -75.82 -7.37
CA GLU A 70 -70.35 -76.75 -8.45
C GLU A 70 -70.17 -78.16 -7.88
N GLN A 71 -69.30 -78.29 -6.87
CA GLN A 71 -68.98 -79.55 -6.22
C GLN A 71 -68.99 -79.41 -4.69
N LEU A 72 -69.63 -80.36 -4.01
CA LEU A 72 -69.65 -80.41 -2.55
C LEU A 72 -69.53 -81.85 -2.07
N SER A 73 -68.50 -82.09 -1.26
CA SER A 73 -68.22 -83.35 -0.58
C SER A 73 -67.66 -83.04 0.82
N PRO A 74 -67.51 -84.03 1.72
CA PRO A 74 -66.93 -83.81 3.04
C PRO A 74 -65.47 -83.28 3.00
N TRP A 75 -64.75 -83.54 1.91
CA TRP A 75 -63.30 -83.29 1.79
C TRP A 75 -62.92 -82.21 0.77
N GLN A 76 -63.83 -81.85 -0.13
CA GLN A 76 -63.64 -80.90 -1.23
C GLN A 76 -64.93 -80.10 -1.45
N GLN A 77 -64.81 -78.77 -1.45
CA GLN A 77 -65.89 -77.82 -1.67
C GLN A 77 -65.47 -76.83 -2.76
N ARG A 78 -66.21 -76.77 -3.87
CA ARG A 78 -65.93 -75.90 -5.02
C ARG A 78 -67.10 -74.97 -5.27
N LEU A 79 -66.86 -73.68 -5.08
CA LEU A 79 -67.81 -72.59 -5.25
C LEU A 79 -67.47 -71.80 -6.51
N THR A 80 -68.48 -71.43 -7.30
CA THR A 80 -68.36 -70.57 -8.48
C THR A 80 -69.17 -69.28 -8.29
N ASN A 81 -68.81 -68.23 -9.02
CA ASN A 81 -69.53 -66.94 -9.00
C ASN A 81 -69.71 -66.38 -7.57
N LEU A 82 -68.67 -66.51 -6.75
CA LEU A 82 -68.70 -66.12 -5.34
C LEU A 82 -68.63 -64.59 -5.21
N SER A 83 -69.51 -64.03 -4.39
CA SER A 83 -69.51 -62.63 -3.96
C SER A 83 -69.86 -62.57 -2.47
N ILE A 84 -69.06 -61.86 -1.67
CA ILE A 84 -69.22 -61.70 -0.22
C ILE A 84 -69.23 -60.20 0.09
N GLY A 85 -70.13 -59.74 0.96
CA GLY A 85 -70.32 -58.32 1.31
C GLY A 85 -71.52 -57.67 0.58
N ASP A 86 -71.53 -56.34 0.48
CA ASP A 86 -72.59 -55.59 -0.22
C ASP A 86 -72.67 -55.99 -1.71
N PRO A 87 -73.83 -56.46 -2.23
CA PRO A 87 -73.98 -56.81 -3.64
C PRO A 87 -73.65 -55.69 -4.64
N ARG A 88 -73.71 -54.41 -4.24
CA ARG A 88 -73.33 -53.25 -5.06
C ARG A 88 -71.85 -52.90 -4.95
N ASN A 89 -71.16 -53.37 -3.92
CA ASN A 89 -69.79 -53.01 -3.59
C ASN A 89 -69.12 -54.14 -2.77
N PRO A 90 -68.87 -55.31 -3.37
CA PRO A 90 -68.55 -56.54 -2.63
C PRO A 90 -67.14 -56.52 -2.03
N ASP A 91 -66.99 -57.10 -0.83
CA ASP A 91 -65.73 -57.23 -0.09
C ASP A 91 -64.81 -58.29 -0.69
N LEU A 92 -65.38 -59.37 -1.23
CA LEU A 92 -64.68 -60.37 -2.04
C LEU A 92 -65.55 -60.81 -3.22
N THR A 93 -64.94 -60.97 -4.38
CA THR A 93 -65.50 -61.68 -5.53
C THR A 93 -64.49 -62.71 -6.03
N ALA A 94 -64.96 -63.87 -6.48
CA ALA A 94 -64.12 -64.88 -7.12
C ALA A 94 -64.88 -65.62 -8.23
N ASP A 95 -64.20 -65.88 -9.34
CA ASP A 95 -64.73 -66.72 -10.43
C ASP A 95 -64.99 -68.16 -9.93
N TRP A 96 -64.02 -68.74 -9.21
CA TRP A 96 -64.16 -69.97 -8.44
C TRP A 96 -63.16 -70.06 -7.29
N ILE A 97 -63.57 -70.74 -6.21
CA ILE A 97 -62.74 -71.14 -5.07
C ILE A 97 -62.96 -72.63 -4.80
N GLU A 98 -61.87 -73.40 -4.74
CA GLU A 98 -61.85 -74.79 -4.25
C GLU A 98 -61.14 -74.85 -2.90
N LEU A 99 -61.88 -75.28 -1.88
CA LEU A 99 -61.37 -75.63 -0.56
C LEU A 99 -61.23 -77.15 -0.47
N ARG A 100 -60.15 -77.64 0.14
CA ARG A 100 -60.02 -79.04 0.57
C ARG A 100 -59.82 -79.10 2.06
N THR A 101 -60.63 -79.92 2.71
CA THR A 101 -60.78 -79.99 4.16
C THR A 101 -60.47 -81.39 4.67
N SER A 102 -59.73 -81.46 5.78
CA SER A 102 -59.54 -82.68 6.55
C SER A 102 -60.54 -82.71 7.68
N LEU A 103 -61.22 -83.84 7.87
CA LEU A 103 -62.18 -84.05 8.94
C LEU A 103 -61.61 -85.05 9.95
N SER A 104 -61.37 -84.58 11.17
CA SER A 104 -61.12 -85.41 12.35
C SER A 104 -62.36 -85.42 13.25
N PRO A 105 -62.53 -86.38 14.17
CA PRO A 105 -63.75 -86.50 14.97
C PRO A 105 -64.12 -85.26 15.81
N TRP A 106 -63.16 -84.34 16.02
CA TRP A 106 -63.31 -83.17 16.89
C TRP A 106 -62.90 -81.84 16.21
N ARG A 107 -62.39 -81.85 14.97
CA ARG A 107 -61.95 -80.66 14.22
C ARG A 107 -62.03 -80.84 12.71
N ALA A 108 -62.36 -79.77 12.00
CA ALA A 108 -62.17 -79.62 10.57
C ALA A 108 -61.05 -78.61 10.29
N GLU A 109 -60.11 -78.93 9.40
CA GLU A 109 -58.99 -78.04 9.02
C GLU A 109 -58.90 -77.91 7.50
N VAL A 110 -58.70 -76.69 6.98
CA VAL A 110 -58.49 -76.44 5.55
C VAL A 110 -57.03 -76.71 5.21
N LEU A 111 -56.78 -77.66 4.31
CA LEU A 111 -55.43 -78.06 3.89
C LEU A 111 -55.02 -77.45 2.54
N VAL A 112 -55.98 -77.23 1.65
CA VAL A 112 -55.72 -76.66 0.31
C VAL A 112 -56.75 -75.59 0.00
N VAL A 113 -56.29 -74.45 -0.50
CA VAL A 113 -57.10 -73.39 -1.13
C VAL A 113 -56.59 -73.19 -2.54
N ARG A 114 -57.46 -73.39 -3.54
CA ARG A 114 -57.17 -73.09 -4.94
C ARG A 114 -58.17 -72.07 -5.45
N THR A 115 -57.72 -71.06 -6.17
CA THR A 115 -58.59 -70.00 -6.68
C THR A 115 -58.21 -69.58 -8.09
N GLY A 116 -59.20 -69.17 -8.89
CA GLY A 116 -58.97 -68.50 -10.17
C GLY A 116 -58.59 -67.04 -9.96
N THR A 117 -59.46 -66.18 -10.48
CA THR A 117 -59.42 -64.72 -10.36
C THR A 117 -60.19 -64.30 -9.10
N VAL A 118 -59.50 -63.76 -8.11
CA VAL A 118 -60.11 -63.23 -6.87
C VAL A 118 -59.91 -61.72 -6.83
N ARG A 119 -60.96 -60.96 -6.50
CA ARG A 119 -60.84 -59.53 -6.15
C ARG A 119 -61.36 -59.30 -4.76
N MET A 120 -60.53 -58.71 -3.90
CA MET A 120 -60.83 -58.39 -2.51
C MET A 120 -60.71 -56.88 -2.28
N ARG A 121 -61.45 -56.38 -1.30
CA ARG A 121 -61.28 -55.06 -0.74
C ARG A 121 -60.93 -55.19 0.73
N GLY A 122 -59.98 -54.39 1.17
CA GLY A 122 -59.61 -54.27 2.57
C GLY A 122 -59.42 -52.81 2.93
N ARG A 123 -59.48 -52.52 4.21
CA ARG A 123 -59.13 -51.23 4.79
C ARG A 123 -58.17 -51.41 5.95
N ILE A 124 -57.26 -50.46 6.16
CA ILE A 124 -56.50 -50.36 7.40
C ILE A 124 -57.21 -49.36 8.31
N VAL A 125 -57.52 -49.76 9.54
CA VAL A 125 -58.12 -48.92 10.58
C VAL A 125 -57.31 -49.15 11.85
N ASP A 126 -56.77 -48.09 12.46
CA ASP A 126 -55.95 -48.13 13.67
C ASP A 126 -54.78 -49.14 13.62
N GLY A 127 -54.17 -49.28 12.44
CA GLY A 127 -53.10 -50.24 12.17
C GLY A 127 -53.54 -51.70 11.98
N ALA A 128 -54.83 -52.01 12.12
CA ALA A 128 -55.40 -53.33 11.87
C ALA A 128 -55.99 -53.45 10.46
N LEU A 129 -55.78 -54.60 9.82
CA LEU A 129 -56.42 -54.96 8.55
C LEU A 129 -57.87 -55.41 8.81
N SER A 130 -58.83 -54.77 8.14
CA SER A 130 -60.23 -55.19 8.06
C SER A 130 -60.59 -55.51 6.61
N LEU A 131 -61.05 -56.73 6.38
CA LEU A 131 -61.52 -57.28 5.11
C LEU A 131 -63.06 -57.28 5.01
N GLY A 132 -63.71 -56.39 5.76
CA GLY A 132 -65.17 -56.21 5.75
C GLY A 132 -65.91 -57.44 6.28
N ALA A 133 -66.85 -57.97 5.50
CA ALA A 133 -67.63 -59.14 5.90
C ALA A 133 -66.78 -60.42 6.09
N ILE A 134 -65.56 -60.47 5.55
CA ILE A 134 -64.62 -61.60 5.70
C ILE A 134 -64.05 -61.68 7.13
N ASP A 135 -63.95 -60.56 7.84
CA ASP A 135 -63.38 -60.52 9.20
C ASP A 135 -64.14 -61.44 10.17
N LYS A 136 -65.45 -61.58 9.95
CA LYS A 136 -66.35 -62.44 10.74
C LYS A 136 -66.19 -63.94 10.46
N LEU A 137 -65.45 -64.30 9.41
CA LEU A 137 -65.13 -65.68 9.03
C LEU A 137 -63.73 -66.12 9.53
N MET A 138 -62.95 -65.19 10.11
CA MET A 138 -61.63 -65.49 10.64
C MET A 138 -61.70 -66.11 12.05
N PRO A 139 -60.78 -67.03 12.41
CA PRO A 139 -60.73 -67.59 13.76
C PRO A 139 -60.28 -66.55 14.79
N ALA A 140 -60.72 -66.72 16.04
CA ALA A 140 -60.34 -65.84 17.14
C ALA A 140 -58.80 -65.82 17.39
N PRO A 141 -58.22 -64.69 17.84
CA PRO A 141 -56.79 -64.58 18.12
C PRO A 141 -56.30 -65.61 19.14
N SER A 142 -55.22 -66.34 18.82
CA SER A 142 -54.75 -67.49 19.61
C SER A 142 -53.64 -67.19 20.64
N GLY A 143 -53.14 -65.95 20.70
CA GLY A 143 -52.06 -65.51 21.61
C GLY A 143 -50.68 -66.12 21.37
N LYS A 144 -50.53 -67.03 20.40
CA LYS A 144 -49.25 -67.68 20.05
C LYS A 144 -48.39 -66.77 19.16
N PRO A 145 -47.05 -66.96 19.15
CA PRO A 145 -46.17 -66.33 18.16
C PRO A 145 -46.65 -66.59 16.74
N PHE A 146 -46.50 -65.60 15.87
CA PHE A 146 -46.87 -65.73 14.46
C PHE A 146 -46.09 -66.87 13.79
N ALA A 147 -46.80 -67.70 13.04
CA ALA A 147 -46.22 -68.72 12.18
C ALA A 147 -47.13 -68.92 10.97
N LEU A 148 -46.55 -69.12 9.79
CA LEU A 148 -47.33 -69.37 8.57
C LEU A 148 -48.08 -70.70 8.66
N PRO A 149 -49.37 -70.74 8.28
CA PRO A 149 -50.17 -71.95 8.40
C PRO A 149 -49.69 -73.05 7.45
N ARG A 150 -49.95 -74.31 7.81
CA ARG A 150 -49.72 -75.50 6.94
C ARG A 150 -50.80 -75.60 5.87
N LEU A 151 -50.89 -74.56 5.04
CA LEU A 151 -51.90 -74.40 4.00
C LEU A 151 -51.25 -74.43 2.61
N ILE A 152 -51.73 -75.31 1.73
CA ILE A 152 -51.35 -75.27 0.31
C ILE A 152 -52.23 -74.24 -0.40
N VAL A 153 -51.61 -73.25 -1.01
CA VAL A 153 -52.28 -72.18 -1.73
C VAL A 153 -51.90 -72.30 -3.22
N ASP A 154 -52.90 -72.19 -4.11
CA ASP A 154 -52.74 -72.20 -5.58
C ASP A 154 -53.62 -71.09 -6.16
N VAL A 155 -53.03 -69.90 -6.37
CA VAL A 155 -53.74 -68.67 -6.74
C VAL A 155 -53.29 -68.24 -8.13
N ARG A 156 -54.25 -68.17 -9.06
CA ARG A 156 -53.98 -67.74 -10.44
C ARG A 156 -53.79 -66.22 -10.54
N ASP A 157 -54.73 -65.44 -10.00
CA ASP A 157 -54.61 -63.98 -9.86
C ASP A 157 -55.53 -63.48 -8.73
N ALA A 158 -54.97 -63.09 -7.59
CA ALA A 158 -55.71 -62.43 -6.51
C ALA A 158 -55.34 -60.95 -6.46
N GLN A 159 -56.33 -60.07 -6.51
CA GLN A 159 -56.19 -58.62 -6.47
C GLN A 159 -56.83 -58.11 -5.18
N LEU A 160 -56.08 -57.47 -4.29
CA LEU A 160 -56.57 -56.82 -3.08
C LEU A 160 -56.42 -55.30 -3.24
N ARG A 161 -57.54 -54.58 -3.26
CA ARG A 161 -57.54 -53.12 -3.13
C ARG A 161 -57.58 -52.78 -1.63
N LEU A 162 -56.54 -52.12 -1.15
CA LEU A 162 -56.35 -51.77 0.25
C LEU A 162 -56.45 -50.26 0.43
N ASP A 163 -57.51 -49.82 1.09
CA ASP A 163 -57.77 -48.42 1.41
C ASP A 163 -57.18 -48.11 2.80
N SER A 164 -56.21 -47.20 2.90
CA SER A 164 -55.54 -46.83 4.18
C SER A 164 -55.57 -45.32 4.42
N ASP A 165 -55.26 -44.92 5.66
CA ASP A 165 -54.93 -43.55 6.05
C ASP A 165 -53.84 -42.94 5.15
N MET A 166 -52.88 -43.78 4.72
CA MET A 166 -51.83 -43.39 3.79
C MET A 166 -52.29 -43.27 2.33
N GLY A 167 -53.50 -43.71 1.98
CA GLY A 167 -54.01 -43.78 0.60
C GLY A 167 -54.30 -45.20 0.12
N GLN A 168 -54.57 -45.35 -1.18
CA GLN A 168 -55.02 -46.61 -1.79
C GLN A 168 -53.85 -47.39 -2.40
N VAL A 169 -53.78 -48.69 -2.12
CA VAL A 169 -52.80 -49.63 -2.71
C VAL A 169 -53.52 -50.79 -3.38
N GLU A 170 -53.14 -51.12 -4.60
CA GLU A 170 -53.54 -52.35 -5.28
C GLU A 170 -52.43 -53.40 -5.14
N LEU A 171 -52.74 -54.53 -4.49
CA LEU A 171 -51.84 -55.67 -4.33
C LEU A 171 -52.31 -56.82 -5.22
N GLY A 172 -51.45 -57.32 -6.10
CA GLY A 172 -51.70 -58.49 -6.95
C GLY A 172 -50.84 -59.68 -6.54
N LEU A 173 -51.43 -60.83 -6.23
CA LEU A 173 -50.71 -62.05 -5.87
C LEU A 173 -51.05 -63.19 -6.84
N SER A 174 -50.03 -63.85 -7.36
CA SER A 174 -50.18 -65.16 -8.03
C SER A 174 -49.07 -66.10 -7.57
N GLY A 175 -49.33 -67.40 -7.50
CA GLY A 175 -48.33 -68.36 -7.01
C GLY A 175 -48.94 -69.65 -6.49
N LYS A 176 -48.07 -70.63 -6.24
CA LYS A 176 -48.47 -71.95 -5.74
C LYS A 176 -47.48 -72.54 -4.75
N GLY A 177 -47.98 -73.38 -3.84
CA GLY A 177 -47.21 -74.20 -2.91
C GLY A 177 -47.71 -74.07 -1.46
N MET A 178 -46.98 -74.67 -0.51
CA MET A 178 -47.36 -74.66 0.90
C MET A 178 -46.79 -73.44 1.60
N LEU A 179 -47.64 -72.67 2.30
CA LEU A 179 -47.23 -71.45 3.01
C LEU A 179 -46.20 -71.72 4.12
N SER A 180 -46.20 -72.91 4.71
CA SER A 180 -45.17 -73.30 5.68
C SER A 180 -43.85 -73.78 5.06
N ASP A 181 -43.85 -74.34 3.85
CA ASP A 181 -42.61 -74.73 3.15
C ASP A 181 -42.83 -74.98 1.64
N GLY A 182 -42.23 -74.19 0.77
CA GLY A 182 -42.23 -74.40 -0.68
C GLY A 182 -43.20 -73.55 -1.50
N PHE A 183 -43.87 -72.55 -0.92
CA PHE A 183 -44.62 -71.55 -1.70
C PHE A 183 -43.69 -70.73 -2.61
N ALA A 184 -44.09 -70.55 -3.87
CA ALA A 184 -43.42 -69.67 -4.82
C ALA A 184 -44.45 -68.86 -5.63
N GLY A 185 -44.26 -67.55 -5.70
CA GLY A 185 -45.20 -66.64 -6.34
C GLY A 185 -44.63 -65.27 -6.72
N MET A 186 -45.51 -64.42 -7.22
CA MET A 186 -45.28 -63.07 -7.69
C MET A 186 -46.24 -62.12 -6.98
N LEU A 187 -45.70 -61.21 -6.17
CA LEU A 187 -46.42 -60.11 -5.55
C LEU A 187 -46.19 -58.85 -6.39
N ARG A 188 -47.27 -58.23 -6.86
CA ARG A 188 -47.30 -56.92 -7.49
C ARG A 188 -47.89 -55.93 -6.51
N ALA A 189 -47.37 -54.71 -6.45
CA ALA A 189 -48.01 -53.60 -5.73
C ALA A 189 -48.04 -52.37 -6.62
N ARG A 190 -49.16 -51.64 -6.61
CA ARG A 190 -49.34 -50.38 -7.34
C ARG A 190 -50.08 -49.37 -6.46
N SER A 191 -49.71 -48.09 -6.59
CA SER A 191 -50.47 -46.99 -6.01
C SER A 191 -50.24 -45.72 -6.82
N ALA A 192 -51.30 -44.96 -7.08
CA ALA A 192 -51.19 -43.67 -7.73
C ALA A 192 -50.50 -42.64 -6.81
N ARG A 193 -50.86 -42.65 -5.51
CA ARG A 193 -50.34 -41.71 -4.51
C ARG A 193 -50.50 -42.28 -3.10
N LEU A 194 -49.41 -42.27 -2.33
CA LEU A 194 -49.41 -42.48 -0.88
C LEU A 194 -48.91 -41.24 -0.14
N ARG A 195 -49.35 -41.09 1.11
CA ARG A 195 -48.95 -40.05 2.06
C ARG A 195 -48.60 -40.71 3.39
N SER A 196 -47.40 -40.52 3.91
CA SER A 196 -46.98 -41.13 5.18
C SER A 196 -45.93 -40.25 5.85
N SER A 197 -46.13 -39.91 7.13
CA SER A 197 -45.15 -39.18 7.97
C SER A 197 -44.53 -37.93 7.31
N GLY A 198 -45.35 -37.10 6.63
CA GLY A 198 -44.89 -35.90 5.92
C GLY A 198 -44.29 -36.13 4.53
N CYS A 199 -44.13 -37.39 4.11
CA CYS A 199 -43.77 -37.79 2.76
C CYS A 199 -44.99 -38.04 1.87
N ILE A 200 -44.87 -37.70 0.59
CA ILE A 200 -45.78 -38.04 -0.50
C ILE A 200 -45.02 -38.90 -1.50
N VAL A 201 -45.59 -40.04 -1.92
CA VAL A 201 -44.99 -40.93 -2.91
C VAL A 201 -45.99 -41.15 -4.05
N GLU A 202 -45.56 -40.92 -5.30
CA GLU A 202 -46.45 -40.92 -6.47
C GLU A 202 -46.02 -41.96 -7.51
N GLY A 203 -46.98 -42.63 -8.13
CA GLY A 203 -46.73 -43.61 -9.20
C GLY A 203 -45.95 -44.85 -8.75
N ILE A 204 -46.28 -45.42 -7.58
CA ILE A 204 -45.63 -46.63 -7.06
C ILE A 204 -45.97 -47.82 -7.97
N ALA A 205 -44.93 -48.55 -8.38
CA ALA A 205 -45.04 -49.84 -9.04
C ALA A 205 -43.96 -50.80 -8.51
N SER A 206 -44.34 -52.02 -8.13
CA SER A 206 -43.46 -53.04 -7.57
C SER A 206 -43.83 -54.43 -8.06
N GLN A 207 -42.83 -55.29 -8.28
CA GLN A 207 -43.01 -56.68 -8.71
C GLN A 207 -41.95 -57.58 -8.04
N MET A 208 -42.34 -58.19 -6.91
CA MET A 208 -41.49 -58.95 -6.01
C MET A 208 -41.75 -60.46 -6.12
N ARG A 209 -40.71 -61.26 -6.40
CA ARG A 209 -40.79 -62.72 -6.31
C ARG A 209 -40.83 -63.12 -4.84
N VAL A 210 -41.89 -63.80 -4.45
CA VAL A 210 -42.08 -64.31 -3.09
C VAL A 210 -41.74 -65.79 -3.08
N ARG A 211 -40.84 -66.20 -2.19
CA ARG A 211 -40.52 -67.61 -1.95
C ARG A 211 -40.54 -67.89 -0.45
N ILE A 212 -41.18 -68.97 -0.01
CA ILE A 212 -41.23 -69.33 1.40
C ILE A 212 -40.58 -70.71 1.57
N ARG A 213 -39.59 -70.81 2.47
CA ARG A 213 -38.87 -72.05 2.78
C ARG A 213 -38.75 -72.22 4.29
N ARG A 214 -39.17 -73.37 4.83
CA ARG A 214 -39.17 -73.67 6.28
C ARG A 214 -39.76 -72.51 7.12
N GLY A 215 -40.88 -71.96 6.67
CA GLY A 215 -41.59 -70.83 7.29
C GLY A 215 -40.99 -69.44 7.03
N ALA A 216 -39.78 -69.32 6.50
CA ALA A 216 -39.11 -68.05 6.23
C ALA A 216 -39.41 -67.52 4.80
N PRO A 217 -40.06 -66.35 4.65
CA PRO A 217 -40.22 -65.70 3.36
C PRO A 217 -38.95 -65.02 2.86
N ALA A 218 -38.77 -65.00 1.55
CA ALA A 218 -37.81 -64.20 0.83
C ALA A 218 -38.52 -63.40 -0.28
N LEU A 219 -38.12 -62.14 -0.44
CA LEU A 219 -38.66 -61.18 -1.40
C LEU A 219 -37.52 -60.76 -2.34
N GLU A 220 -37.72 -60.87 -3.64
CA GLU A 220 -36.70 -60.53 -4.64
C GLU A 220 -37.30 -59.85 -5.88
N GLY A 221 -36.99 -58.57 -6.10
CA GLY A 221 -37.41 -57.86 -7.31
C GLY A 221 -37.38 -56.33 -7.21
N PRO A 222 -37.73 -55.62 -8.30
CA PRO A 222 -37.75 -54.17 -8.34
C PRO A 222 -39.03 -53.56 -7.73
N ALA A 223 -38.85 -52.45 -7.03
CA ALA A 223 -39.85 -51.44 -6.74
C ALA A 223 -39.39 -50.09 -7.32
N GLN A 224 -40.33 -49.26 -7.76
CA GLN A 224 -40.08 -47.92 -8.27
C GLN A 224 -41.24 -46.98 -7.93
N ALA A 225 -40.98 -45.68 -7.94
CA ALA A 225 -42.01 -44.64 -7.94
C ALA A 225 -41.69 -43.60 -9.02
N ALA A 226 -42.67 -42.78 -9.40
CA ALA A 226 -42.43 -41.61 -10.26
C ALA A 226 -41.72 -40.49 -9.48
N GLN A 227 -42.17 -40.23 -8.25
CA GLN A 227 -41.61 -39.22 -7.35
C GLN A 227 -41.80 -39.61 -5.88
N VAL A 228 -40.87 -39.17 -5.02
CA VAL A 228 -41.03 -39.07 -3.56
C VAL A 228 -40.77 -37.62 -3.16
N ALA A 229 -41.58 -37.05 -2.28
CA ALA A 229 -41.42 -35.69 -1.76
C ALA A 229 -41.64 -35.69 -0.23
N CYS A 230 -40.60 -35.41 0.55
CA CYS A 230 -40.61 -35.40 2.02
C CYS A 230 -40.17 -34.01 2.51
N GLY A 231 -41.13 -33.15 2.84
CA GLY A 231 -40.84 -31.73 3.09
C GLY A 231 -40.16 -31.09 1.87
N GLU A 232 -38.97 -30.52 2.07
CA GLU A 232 -38.15 -29.91 1.02
C GLU A 232 -37.24 -30.91 0.25
N VAL A 233 -37.32 -32.22 0.58
CA VAL A 233 -36.54 -33.25 -0.12
C VAL A 233 -37.38 -33.89 -1.22
N HIS A 234 -36.94 -33.78 -2.47
CA HIS A 234 -37.61 -34.33 -3.64
C HIS A 234 -36.71 -35.37 -4.34
N VAL A 235 -37.25 -36.56 -4.63
CA VAL A 235 -36.54 -37.64 -5.32
C VAL A 235 -37.33 -38.04 -6.55
N ALA A 236 -36.74 -37.86 -7.73
CA ALA A 236 -37.35 -38.20 -9.01
C ALA A 236 -36.95 -39.62 -9.46
N GLN A 237 -37.93 -40.39 -9.92
CA GLN A 237 -37.77 -41.76 -10.42
C GLN A 237 -36.94 -42.69 -9.49
N PRO A 238 -37.21 -42.76 -8.17
CA PRO A 238 -36.51 -43.68 -7.29
C PRO A 238 -36.81 -45.14 -7.68
N ARG A 239 -35.76 -45.96 -7.70
CA ARG A 239 -35.78 -47.40 -7.96
C ARG A 239 -35.02 -48.14 -6.88
N ILE A 240 -35.59 -49.26 -6.43
CA ILE A 240 -35.03 -50.17 -5.44
C ILE A 240 -35.11 -51.59 -6.02
N ASP A 241 -33.98 -52.27 -6.20
CA ASP A 241 -33.89 -53.69 -6.50
C ASP A 241 -33.63 -54.45 -5.19
N LEU A 242 -34.71 -54.98 -4.60
CA LEU A 242 -34.71 -55.54 -3.26
C LEU A 242 -34.43 -57.05 -3.29
N LYS A 243 -33.52 -57.52 -2.45
CA LYS A 243 -33.34 -58.93 -2.11
C LYS A 243 -33.32 -59.09 -0.59
N ALA A 244 -34.47 -59.44 -0.02
CA ALA A 244 -34.67 -59.57 1.43
C ALA A 244 -35.06 -61.00 1.83
N SER A 245 -34.71 -61.40 3.05
CA SER A 245 -35.26 -62.57 3.73
C SER A 245 -35.73 -62.20 5.13
N LEU A 246 -36.83 -62.82 5.56
CA LEU A 246 -37.38 -62.70 6.91
C LEU A 246 -37.25 -64.03 7.66
N ASP A 247 -37.14 -63.99 8.97
CA ASP A 247 -37.19 -65.21 9.79
C ASP A 247 -38.62 -65.80 9.86
N PRO A 248 -38.81 -67.06 10.29
CA PRO A 248 -40.14 -67.70 10.29
C PRO A 248 -41.20 -67.02 11.16
N ALA A 249 -40.78 -66.16 12.10
CA ALA A 249 -41.66 -65.36 12.96
C ALA A 249 -42.00 -63.98 12.35
N LEU A 250 -41.38 -63.62 11.22
CA LEU A 250 -41.40 -62.28 10.60
C LEU A 250 -40.90 -61.15 11.53
N ALA A 251 -40.11 -61.51 12.55
CA ALA A 251 -39.61 -60.59 13.56
C ALA A 251 -38.24 -59.99 13.19
N ARG A 252 -37.47 -60.70 12.34
CA ARG A 252 -36.15 -60.26 11.86
C ARG A 252 -36.07 -60.28 10.35
N TRP A 253 -35.24 -59.40 9.81
CA TRP A 253 -34.97 -59.28 8.39
C TRP A 253 -33.48 -59.12 8.10
N ASN A 254 -33.06 -59.56 6.91
CA ASN A 254 -31.77 -59.21 6.32
C ASN A 254 -31.89 -59.12 4.80
N GLY A 255 -30.96 -58.42 4.16
CA GLY A 255 -30.95 -58.33 2.71
C GLY A 255 -29.98 -57.29 2.15
N ARG A 256 -30.08 -57.13 0.84
CA ARG A 256 -29.42 -56.11 0.03
C ARG A 256 -30.46 -55.39 -0.82
N ALA A 257 -30.32 -54.09 -0.96
CA ALA A 257 -31.05 -53.27 -1.90
C ALA A 257 -30.07 -52.60 -2.86
N GLY A 258 -30.22 -52.82 -4.17
CA GLY A 258 -29.66 -51.91 -5.17
C GLY A 258 -30.56 -50.67 -5.21
N VAL A 259 -30.02 -49.47 -5.06
CA VAL A 259 -30.80 -48.23 -5.04
C VAL A 259 -30.37 -47.29 -6.15
N GLY A 260 -31.30 -46.49 -6.65
CA GLY A 260 -30.99 -45.38 -7.52
C GLY A 260 -32.14 -44.38 -7.67
N ALA A 261 -31.83 -43.18 -8.16
CA ALA A 261 -32.78 -42.14 -8.48
C ALA A 261 -32.25 -41.29 -9.64
N ALA A 262 -33.14 -40.75 -10.47
CA ALA A 262 -32.75 -39.86 -11.56
C ALA A 262 -32.20 -38.52 -11.00
N VAL A 263 -32.90 -37.97 -10.00
CA VAL A 263 -32.55 -36.72 -9.32
C VAL A 263 -32.90 -36.85 -7.84
N LEU A 264 -32.07 -36.29 -6.96
CA LEU A 264 -32.42 -35.97 -5.57
C LEU A 264 -32.12 -34.49 -5.34
N GLU A 265 -33.14 -33.72 -4.96
CA GLU A 265 -33.06 -32.32 -4.56
C GLU A 265 -33.36 -32.19 -3.06
N ALA A 266 -32.60 -31.34 -2.38
CA ALA A 266 -32.76 -31.00 -0.98
C ALA A 266 -32.25 -29.57 -0.75
N PRO A 267 -32.54 -28.91 0.41
CA PRO A 267 -32.05 -27.56 0.69
C PRO A 267 -30.53 -27.40 0.60
N ALA A 268 -29.78 -28.47 0.87
CA ALA A 268 -28.31 -28.51 0.78
C ALA A 268 -27.77 -28.62 -0.66
N GLY A 269 -28.60 -28.95 -1.65
CA GLY A 269 -28.20 -29.09 -3.05
C GLY A 269 -28.91 -30.20 -3.81
N ARG A 270 -28.43 -30.45 -5.02
CA ARG A 270 -28.96 -31.43 -5.98
C ARG A 270 -27.92 -32.50 -6.31
N LEU A 271 -28.38 -33.74 -6.44
CA LEU A 271 -27.62 -34.91 -6.90
C LEU A 271 -28.31 -35.50 -8.14
N ASP A 272 -27.56 -35.71 -9.22
CA ASP A 272 -28.08 -36.31 -10.46
C ASP A 272 -27.52 -37.72 -10.69
N GLY A 273 -28.39 -38.64 -11.11
CA GLY A 273 -28.05 -40.04 -11.36
C GLY A 273 -27.47 -40.75 -10.13
N LEU A 274 -28.17 -40.68 -9.00
CA LEU A 274 -27.82 -41.42 -7.79
C LEU A 274 -27.95 -42.93 -8.06
N GLY A 275 -26.96 -43.71 -7.66
CA GLY A 275 -26.97 -45.18 -7.77
C GLY A 275 -26.06 -45.82 -6.73
N GLY A 276 -26.37 -47.01 -6.27
CA GLY A 276 -25.55 -47.70 -5.27
C GLY A 276 -26.17 -48.96 -4.69
N SER A 277 -25.61 -49.40 -3.57
CA SER A 277 -26.11 -50.54 -2.79
C SER A 277 -26.20 -50.22 -1.31
N ILE A 278 -27.18 -50.85 -0.66
CA ILE A 278 -27.42 -50.80 0.79
C ILE A 278 -27.61 -52.24 1.26
N ASP A 279 -26.75 -52.70 2.15
CA ASP A 279 -26.93 -53.93 2.93
C ASP A 279 -27.62 -53.60 4.25
N PHE A 280 -28.55 -54.46 4.68
CA PHE A 280 -29.32 -54.26 5.91
C PHE A 280 -29.57 -55.59 6.64
N ALA A 281 -29.54 -55.55 7.97
CA ALA A 281 -29.95 -56.65 8.85
C ALA A 281 -30.52 -56.07 10.16
N GLY A 282 -31.61 -56.62 10.67
CA GLY A 282 -32.30 -56.03 11.81
C GLY A 282 -33.57 -56.74 12.27
N ASP A 283 -34.24 -56.07 13.19
CA ASP A 283 -35.56 -56.37 13.74
C ASP A 283 -36.33 -55.06 14.02
N ARG A 284 -37.51 -55.18 14.63
CA ARG A 284 -38.39 -54.04 14.98
C ARG A 284 -37.76 -52.95 15.86
N LEU A 285 -36.66 -53.23 16.55
CA LEU A 285 -35.97 -52.27 17.42
C LEU A 285 -34.77 -51.63 16.72
N ARG A 286 -34.05 -52.40 15.89
CA ARG A 286 -32.82 -51.92 15.25
C ARG A 286 -32.56 -52.55 13.90
N THR A 287 -32.21 -51.74 12.90
CA THR A 287 -31.67 -52.17 11.60
C THR A 287 -30.31 -51.54 11.37
N GLN A 288 -29.32 -52.33 10.95
CA GLN A 288 -27.96 -51.87 10.69
C GLN A 288 -27.39 -52.48 9.41
N GLY A 289 -26.35 -51.87 8.87
CA GLY A 289 -25.64 -52.41 7.72
C GLY A 289 -24.64 -51.43 7.12
N SER A 290 -24.46 -51.50 5.80
CA SER A 290 -23.50 -50.67 5.08
C SER A 290 -24.08 -50.18 3.76
N LEU A 291 -23.69 -48.96 3.37
CA LEU A 291 -24.09 -48.35 2.11
C LEU A 291 -22.87 -47.92 1.29
N SER A 292 -23.02 -47.94 -0.02
CA SER A 292 -22.10 -47.38 -1.00
C SER A 292 -22.91 -46.76 -2.12
N LEU A 293 -22.95 -45.43 -2.14
CA LEU A 293 -23.72 -44.61 -3.07
C LEU A 293 -22.78 -43.74 -3.91
N ARG A 294 -23.11 -43.54 -5.18
CA ARG A 294 -22.46 -42.61 -6.10
C ARG A 294 -23.52 -41.79 -6.85
N ALA A 295 -23.28 -40.50 -7.01
CA ALA A 295 -24.00 -39.63 -7.95
C ALA A 295 -23.08 -39.24 -9.11
N ARG A 296 -23.67 -38.95 -10.28
CA ARG A 296 -22.97 -38.48 -11.49
C ARG A 296 -22.86 -36.96 -11.60
N GLU A 297 -23.59 -36.23 -10.77
CA GLU A 297 -23.36 -34.80 -10.55
C GLU A 297 -23.76 -34.46 -9.10
N LEU A 298 -23.06 -33.50 -8.52
CA LEU A 298 -23.43 -32.82 -7.29
C LEU A 298 -23.40 -31.32 -7.57
N ALA A 299 -24.47 -30.60 -7.21
CA ALA A 299 -24.53 -29.15 -7.28
C ALA A 299 -25.07 -28.58 -5.96
N THR A 300 -24.23 -27.88 -5.21
CA THR A 300 -24.60 -27.07 -4.03
C THR A 300 -24.47 -25.58 -4.37
N GLN A 301 -24.67 -24.70 -3.39
CA GLN A 301 -24.45 -23.25 -3.57
C GLN A 301 -22.96 -22.90 -3.69
N GLU A 302 -22.08 -23.76 -3.14
CA GLU A 302 -20.64 -23.55 -2.97
C GLU A 302 -19.78 -24.37 -3.94
N ILE A 303 -20.26 -25.54 -4.39
CA ILE A 303 -19.48 -26.52 -5.17
C ILE A 303 -20.37 -27.17 -6.25
N LYS A 304 -19.82 -27.36 -7.45
CA LYS A 304 -20.32 -28.34 -8.44
C LYS A 304 -19.28 -29.43 -8.67
N ALA A 305 -19.65 -30.70 -8.77
CA ALA A 305 -18.72 -31.82 -8.96
C ALA A 305 -19.26 -32.87 -9.94
N SER A 306 -18.38 -33.52 -10.71
CA SER A 306 -18.72 -34.54 -11.72
C SER A 306 -18.97 -35.93 -11.13
N ALA A 307 -18.61 -36.14 -9.86
CA ALA A 307 -19.16 -37.23 -9.06
C ALA A 307 -19.13 -36.88 -7.57
N ALA A 308 -20.04 -37.50 -6.83
CA ALA A 308 -20.00 -37.55 -5.39
C ALA A 308 -20.21 -39.00 -4.94
N THR A 309 -19.52 -39.43 -3.89
CA THR A 309 -19.65 -40.76 -3.30
C THR A 309 -19.87 -40.67 -1.79
N LEU A 310 -20.69 -41.57 -1.27
CA LEU A 310 -20.93 -41.77 0.15
C LEU A 310 -20.80 -43.26 0.44
N SER A 311 -19.85 -43.64 1.29
CA SER A 311 -19.65 -45.02 1.70
C SER A 311 -19.50 -45.13 3.20
N GLY A 312 -20.10 -46.14 3.83
CA GLY A 312 -20.04 -46.26 5.28
C GLY A 312 -20.91 -47.35 5.87
N ARG A 313 -20.92 -47.42 7.20
CA ARG A 313 -21.83 -48.24 8.01
C ARG A 313 -22.89 -47.36 8.65
N TYR A 314 -24.07 -47.93 8.86
CA TYR A 314 -25.17 -47.22 9.51
C TYR A 314 -25.93 -48.14 10.46
N ALA A 315 -26.61 -47.55 11.44
CA ALA A 315 -27.64 -48.20 12.23
C ALA A 315 -28.80 -47.24 12.50
N LEU A 316 -30.03 -47.76 12.47
CA LEU A 316 -31.30 -47.09 12.72
C LEU A 316 -32.00 -47.83 13.87
N GLY A 317 -32.65 -47.09 14.76
CA GLY A 317 -33.34 -47.58 15.97
C GLY A 317 -33.50 -46.41 16.94
N ASP A 318 -33.55 -46.68 18.25
CA ASP A 318 -33.58 -45.64 19.32
C ASP A 318 -32.45 -44.60 19.22
N ALA A 319 -31.35 -44.97 18.57
CA ALA A 319 -30.32 -44.06 18.11
C ALA A 319 -29.99 -44.35 16.65
N THR A 320 -29.88 -43.30 15.83
CA THR A 320 -29.38 -43.38 14.46
C THR A 320 -27.88 -43.08 14.45
N THR A 321 -27.10 -43.88 13.73
CA THR A 321 -25.67 -43.66 13.56
C THR A 321 -25.26 -43.90 12.11
N PHE A 322 -24.28 -43.14 11.65
CA PHE A 322 -23.58 -43.35 10.38
C PHE A 322 -22.08 -43.09 10.61
N GLN A 323 -21.23 -43.94 10.06
CA GLN A 323 -19.77 -43.76 10.07
C GLN A 323 -19.24 -44.13 8.69
N GLY A 324 -18.56 -43.19 8.03
CA GLY A 324 -18.19 -43.36 6.65
C GLY A 324 -17.25 -42.30 6.09
N ARG A 325 -17.15 -42.26 4.77
CA ARG A 325 -16.38 -41.29 3.99
C ARG A 325 -17.24 -40.74 2.86
N VAL A 326 -17.18 -39.42 2.73
CA VAL A 326 -17.67 -38.67 1.57
C VAL A 326 -16.47 -38.39 0.67
N ALA A 327 -16.63 -38.49 -0.66
CA ALA A 327 -15.65 -37.97 -1.60
C ALA A 327 -16.30 -37.35 -2.84
N VAL A 328 -15.65 -36.34 -3.42
CA VAL A 328 -16.06 -35.63 -4.63
C VAL A 328 -14.95 -35.67 -5.68
N GLU A 329 -15.34 -35.85 -6.94
CA GLU A 329 -14.47 -35.88 -8.10
C GLU A 329 -14.76 -34.66 -8.99
N ASP A 330 -13.70 -34.00 -9.46
CA ASP A 330 -13.75 -32.77 -10.27
C ASP A 330 -14.72 -31.70 -9.76
N GLY A 331 -14.65 -31.42 -8.46
CA GLY A 331 -15.27 -30.26 -7.83
C GLY A 331 -14.76 -28.94 -8.41
N ALA A 332 -15.64 -27.95 -8.57
CA ALA A 332 -15.32 -26.61 -9.01
C ALA A 332 -16.17 -25.59 -8.23
N LEU A 333 -15.59 -24.43 -7.95
CA LEU A 333 -16.28 -23.30 -7.34
C LEU A 333 -17.14 -22.55 -8.38
N PRO A 334 -18.30 -22.00 -7.99
CA PRO A 334 -19.12 -21.16 -8.86
C PRO A 334 -18.34 -19.99 -9.50
N PRO A 335 -18.65 -19.60 -10.75
CA PRO A 335 -17.98 -18.51 -11.45
C PRO A 335 -17.94 -17.19 -10.66
N ALA A 336 -19.00 -16.85 -9.92
CA ALA A 336 -19.06 -15.67 -9.07
C ALA A 336 -18.01 -15.70 -7.93
N SER A 337 -17.70 -16.86 -7.37
CA SER A 337 -16.63 -17.01 -6.38
C SER A 337 -15.25 -16.87 -7.01
N LEU A 338 -15.03 -17.42 -8.21
CA LEU A 338 -13.79 -17.25 -8.96
C LEU A 338 -13.56 -15.79 -9.41
N GLN A 339 -14.63 -15.06 -9.76
CA GLN A 339 -14.57 -13.63 -10.07
C GLN A 339 -14.21 -12.79 -8.84
N ARG A 340 -14.80 -13.08 -7.66
CA ARG A 340 -14.42 -12.43 -6.40
C ARG A 340 -12.93 -12.64 -6.08
N ILE A 341 -12.42 -13.87 -6.24
CA ILE A 341 -10.98 -14.18 -6.07
C ILE A 341 -10.12 -13.36 -7.06
N ALA A 342 -10.53 -13.29 -8.33
CA ALA A 342 -9.80 -12.54 -9.35
C ALA A 342 -9.76 -11.01 -9.09
N GLY A 343 -10.81 -10.45 -8.45
CA GLY A 343 -10.86 -9.03 -8.07
C GLY A 343 -9.70 -8.61 -7.16
N PHE A 344 -9.28 -9.47 -6.23
CA PHE A 344 -8.17 -9.18 -5.30
C PHE A 344 -6.80 -9.04 -5.99
N ALA A 345 -6.62 -9.57 -7.22
CA ALA A 345 -5.33 -9.56 -7.90
C ALA A 345 -4.81 -8.14 -8.24
N ASN A 346 -5.69 -7.14 -8.25
CA ASN A 346 -5.31 -5.74 -8.49
C ASN A 346 -5.02 -4.95 -7.21
N ASN A 347 -5.20 -5.55 -6.03
CA ASN A 347 -4.95 -4.87 -4.76
C ASN A 347 -3.44 -4.73 -4.50
N GLY A 348 -3.02 -3.58 -3.97
CA GLY A 348 -1.62 -3.33 -3.61
C GLY A 348 -0.69 -2.96 -4.78
N ARG A 349 -1.21 -2.54 -5.95
CA ARG A 349 -0.39 -1.95 -7.03
C ARG A 349 0.53 -0.85 -6.48
N GLY A 350 1.77 -0.81 -6.95
CA GLY A 350 2.81 0.11 -6.46
C GLY A 350 3.49 -0.29 -5.14
N THR A 351 3.08 -1.40 -4.51
CA THR A 351 3.66 -1.90 -3.25
C THR A 351 4.43 -3.22 -3.44
N PRO A 352 5.36 -3.59 -2.53
CA PRO A 352 6.15 -4.81 -2.67
C PRO A 352 5.35 -6.11 -2.58
N VAL A 353 4.10 -6.07 -2.08
CA VAL A 353 3.23 -7.25 -2.01
C VAL A 353 2.47 -7.53 -3.30
N ALA A 354 2.48 -6.63 -4.30
CA ALA A 354 1.69 -6.80 -5.52
C ALA A 354 1.94 -8.13 -6.26
N PRO A 355 3.19 -8.59 -6.48
CA PRO A 355 3.42 -9.86 -7.17
C PRO A 355 2.91 -11.07 -6.37
N LEU A 356 3.03 -11.01 -5.03
CA LEU A 356 2.57 -12.06 -4.11
C LEU A 356 1.05 -12.19 -4.12
N VAL A 357 0.33 -11.06 -4.08
CA VAL A 357 -1.14 -11.02 -4.14
C VAL A 357 -1.64 -11.53 -5.49
N GLN A 358 -1.00 -11.15 -6.60
CA GLN A 358 -1.31 -11.65 -7.94
C GLN A 358 -1.10 -13.17 -8.05
N GLN A 359 0.02 -13.69 -7.54
CA GLN A 359 0.29 -15.12 -7.53
C GLN A 359 -0.72 -15.89 -6.67
N LEU A 360 -1.05 -15.39 -5.47
CA LEU A 360 -2.03 -16.01 -4.58
C LEU A 360 -3.44 -16.04 -5.21
N ALA A 361 -3.90 -14.92 -5.77
CA ALA A 361 -5.19 -14.84 -6.44
C ALA A 361 -5.25 -15.77 -7.67
N ARG A 362 -4.17 -15.87 -8.45
CA ARG A 362 -4.06 -16.84 -9.56
C ARG A 362 -4.12 -18.27 -9.04
N ALA A 363 -3.32 -18.62 -8.03
CA ALA A 363 -3.25 -19.97 -7.48
C ALA A 363 -4.58 -20.44 -6.87
N LEU A 364 -5.26 -19.58 -6.10
CA LEU A 364 -6.60 -19.85 -5.57
C LEU A 364 -7.64 -20.04 -6.70
N ARG A 365 -7.57 -19.22 -7.76
CA ARG A 365 -8.47 -19.33 -8.92
C ARG A 365 -8.23 -20.62 -9.71
N GLU A 366 -6.98 -21.03 -9.94
CA GLU A 366 -6.69 -22.30 -10.59
C GLU A 366 -7.07 -23.49 -9.70
N ALA A 367 -6.86 -23.41 -8.38
CA ALA A 367 -7.27 -24.45 -7.45
C ALA A 367 -8.80 -24.63 -7.43
N GLY A 368 -9.55 -23.52 -7.42
CA GLY A 368 -11.01 -23.52 -7.41
C GLY A 368 -11.67 -23.94 -8.74
N ARG A 369 -10.92 -24.09 -9.83
CA ARG A 369 -11.45 -24.54 -11.14
C ARG A 369 -11.63 -26.05 -11.27
N GLY A 370 -10.97 -26.83 -10.41
CA GLY A 370 -11.00 -28.29 -10.49
C GLY A 370 -10.24 -28.94 -9.35
N PHE A 371 -10.94 -29.60 -8.43
CA PHE A 371 -10.39 -30.29 -7.26
C PHE A 371 -11.13 -31.58 -6.95
N GLY A 372 -10.38 -32.61 -6.55
CA GLY A 372 -10.94 -33.77 -5.84
C GLY A 372 -10.90 -33.51 -4.34
N GLY A 373 -11.82 -34.12 -3.59
CA GLY A 373 -11.84 -34.00 -2.13
C GLY A 373 -12.41 -35.22 -1.45
N SER A 374 -11.98 -35.51 -0.22
CA SER A 374 -12.58 -36.54 0.62
C SER A 374 -12.59 -36.11 2.08
N ALA A 375 -13.59 -36.58 2.84
CA ALA A 375 -13.71 -36.33 4.27
C ALA A 375 -14.26 -37.56 5.01
N GLY A 376 -13.68 -37.87 6.18
CA GLY A 376 -14.21 -38.85 7.13
C GLY A 376 -15.35 -38.24 7.95
N VAL A 377 -16.50 -38.91 8.01
CA VAL A 377 -17.74 -38.40 8.61
C VAL A 377 -18.36 -39.42 9.55
N ASP A 378 -18.59 -39.02 10.81
CA ASP A 378 -19.40 -39.76 11.78
C ASP A 378 -20.63 -38.91 12.15
N LEU A 379 -21.81 -39.51 12.19
CA LEU A 379 -23.07 -38.90 12.61
C LEU A 379 -23.71 -39.81 13.66
N GLY A 380 -24.21 -39.26 14.75
CA GLY A 380 -25.02 -39.96 15.74
C GLY A 380 -26.15 -39.09 16.26
N THR A 381 -27.37 -39.63 16.32
CA THR A 381 -28.55 -38.94 16.86
C THR A 381 -29.35 -39.86 17.80
N ARG A 382 -30.01 -39.29 18.80
CA ARG A 382 -30.90 -39.97 19.74
C ARG A 382 -31.97 -38.98 20.21
N GLY A 383 -33.23 -39.23 19.86
CA GLY A 383 -34.27 -38.21 20.00
C GLY A 383 -33.91 -36.97 19.17
N ASP A 384 -34.09 -35.79 19.75
CA ASP A 384 -33.75 -34.50 19.11
C ASP A 384 -32.26 -34.14 19.22
N GLU A 385 -31.49 -34.82 20.09
CA GLU A 385 -30.05 -34.63 20.21
C GLU A 385 -29.28 -35.31 19.08
N GLY A 386 -28.26 -34.64 18.57
CA GLY A 386 -27.34 -35.23 17.61
C GLY A 386 -25.96 -34.59 17.57
N ARG A 387 -25.03 -35.34 16.97
CA ARG A 387 -23.63 -34.96 16.79
C ARG A 387 -23.13 -35.38 15.42
N LEU A 388 -22.63 -34.41 14.66
CA LEU A 388 -21.87 -34.62 13.43
C LEU A 388 -20.38 -34.39 13.74
N HIS A 389 -19.53 -35.32 13.32
CA HIS A 389 -18.09 -35.27 13.49
C HIS A 389 -17.38 -35.46 12.14
N LEU A 390 -16.42 -34.58 11.84
CA LEU A 390 -15.57 -34.62 10.67
C LEU A 390 -14.14 -34.93 11.12
N ALA A 391 -13.69 -36.16 10.91
CA ALA A 391 -12.41 -36.65 11.41
C ALA A 391 -11.20 -36.12 10.60
N ASP A 392 -11.33 -36.12 9.28
CA ASP A 392 -10.30 -35.72 8.32
C ASP A 392 -10.92 -35.06 7.09
N VAL A 393 -10.15 -34.20 6.42
CA VAL A 393 -10.45 -33.61 5.11
C VAL A 393 -9.15 -33.57 4.29
N ASP A 394 -9.15 -34.09 3.07
CA ASP A 394 -8.06 -33.93 2.09
C ASP A 394 -8.66 -33.46 0.76
N ILE A 395 -8.22 -32.29 0.29
CA ILE A 395 -8.64 -31.66 -0.97
C ILE A 395 -7.40 -31.45 -1.82
N ALA A 396 -7.41 -31.97 -3.05
CA ALA A 396 -6.33 -31.85 -4.02
C ALA A 396 -6.84 -31.26 -5.34
N ALA A 397 -6.33 -30.10 -5.71
CA ALA A 397 -6.66 -29.43 -6.95
C ALA A 397 -5.82 -29.92 -8.13
N ARG A 398 -6.38 -29.84 -9.34
CA ARG A 398 -5.69 -30.12 -10.61
C ARG A 398 -4.49 -29.20 -10.86
N SER A 399 -4.43 -28.04 -10.20
CA SER A 399 -3.26 -27.14 -10.19
C SER A 399 -2.07 -27.68 -9.37
N GLY A 400 -2.24 -28.78 -8.63
CA GLY A 400 -1.26 -29.29 -7.66
C GLY A 400 -1.36 -28.65 -6.27
N ALA A 401 -2.29 -27.71 -6.07
CA ALA A 401 -2.61 -27.18 -4.75
C ALA A 401 -3.30 -28.25 -3.88
N ARG A 402 -2.97 -28.30 -2.60
CA ARG A 402 -3.53 -29.26 -1.65
C ARG A 402 -3.84 -28.61 -0.31
N LEU A 403 -4.99 -28.95 0.25
CA LEU A 403 -5.42 -28.60 1.61
C LEU A 403 -5.70 -29.91 2.35
N ARG A 404 -5.15 -30.06 3.56
CA ARG A 404 -5.50 -31.16 4.46
C ARG A 404 -5.84 -30.63 5.84
N PHE A 405 -6.82 -31.24 6.49
CA PHE A 405 -7.15 -31.08 7.90
C PHE A 405 -7.30 -32.47 8.55
N GLY A 406 -6.79 -32.63 9.76
CA GLY A 406 -6.80 -33.90 10.51
C GLY A 406 -5.80 -33.85 11.65
N GLN A 407 -5.22 -34.99 12.06
CA GLN A 407 -4.18 -35.04 13.11
C GLN A 407 -4.63 -34.41 14.45
N GLY A 408 -5.87 -34.72 14.87
CA GLY A 408 -6.50 -34.23 16.11
C GLY A 408 -7.89 -34.84 16.29
N ALA A 409 -8.70 -34.26 17.18
CA ALA A 409 -10.08 -34.71 17.45
C ALA A 409 -11.14 -34.21 16.43
N GLY A 410 -10.72 -33.76 15.25
CA GLY A 410 -11.59 -33.39 14.14
C GLY A 410 -12.39 -32.10 14.36
N VAL A 411 -13.53 -31.99 13.69
CA VAL A 411 -14.57 -30.98 13.96
C VAL A 411 -15.81 -31.70 14.46
N ALA A 412 -16.33 -31.35 15.64
CA ALA A 412 -17.61 -31.88 16.13
C ALA A 412 -18.64 -30.76 16.30
N LEU A 413 -19.85 -31.02 15.82
CA LEU A 413 -21.01 -30.14 15.81
C LEU A 413 -22.16 -30.85 16.55
N GLY A 414 -22.61 -30.30 17.67
CA GLY A 414 -23.80 -30.74 18.40
C GLY A 414 -25.05 -29.97 17.98
N PHE A 415 -26.20 -30.64 17.97
CA PHE A 415 -27.53 -30.07 17.73
C PHE A 415 -28.53 -30.67 18.73
N PRO A 416 -29.53 -29.91 19.21
CA PRO A 416 -29.88 -28.53 18.81
C PRO A 416 -28.94 -27.44 19.37
N ASP A 417 -28.13 -27.75 20.37
CA ASP A 417 -27.30 -26.79 21.14
C ASP A 417 -26.32 -25.91 20.33
N GLY A 418 -26.02 -26.28 19.08
CA GLY A 418 -25.07 -25.58 18.21
C GLY A 418 -23.61 -25.67 18.70
N GLY A 419 -23.31 -26.55 19.65
CA GLY A 419 -21.99 -26.69 20.26
C GLY A 419 -20.92 -27.13 19.26
N VAL A 420 -19.96 -26.25 18.98
CA VAL A 420 -18.84 -26.54 18.07
C VAL A 420 -17.55 -26.75 18.86
N SER A 421 -16.88 -27.89 18.64
CA SER A 421 -15.48 -28.11 19.01
C SER A 421 -14.64 -28.46 17.79
N LEU A 422 -13.37 -28.08 17.79
CA LEU A 422 -12.45 -28.30 16.68
C LEU A 422 -11.04 -28.54 17.24
N GLU A 423 -10.39 -29.61 16.82
CA GLU A 423 -8.98 -29.85 17.13
C GLU A 423 -8.29 -30.57 15.98
N GLY A 424 -7.24 -29.96 15.41
CA GLY A 424 -6.49 -30.57 14.33
C GLY A 424 -5.45 -29.65 13.70
N GLN A 425 -4.71 -30.19 12.75
CA GLN A 425 -3.68 -29.50 11.99
C GLN A 425 -4.17 -29.30 10.54
N LEU A 426 -4.28 -28.04 10.15
CA LEU A 426 -4.47 -27.60 8.78
C LEU A 426 -3.09 -27.49 8.08
N SER A 427 -2.94 -28.10 6.91
CA SER A 427 -1.80 -27.86 6.02
C SER A 427 -2.27 -27.43 4.63
N LEU A 428 -1.64 -26.38 4.10
CA LEU A 428 -1.87 -25.84 2.76
C LEU A 428 -0.55 -25.84 1.98
N GLY A 429 -0.58 -26.04 0.67
CA GLY A 429 0.61 -25.91 -0.16
C GLY A 429 0.39 -26.31 -1.62
N GLY A 430 1.42 -26.16 -2.45
CA GLY A 430 1.40 -26.54 -3.86
C GLY A 430 0.57 -25.63 -4.78
N GLY A 431 0.68 -25.83 -6.10
CA GLY A 431 -0.09 -25.08 -7.11
C GLY A 431 0.07 -23.55 -7.08
N GLY A 432 1.17 -23.05 -6.51
CA GLY A 432 1.43 -21.62 -6.31
C GLY A 432 0.84 -21.02 -5.02
N LEU A 433 0.20 -21.81 -4.17
CA LEU A 433 -0.23 -21.39 -2.83
C LEU A 433 0.95 -21.36 -1.85
N PRO A 434 0.90 -20.50 -0.80
CA PRO A 434 1.88 -20.52 0.27
C PRO A 434 1.82 -21.85 1.04
N ASP A 435 2.98 -22.43 1.30
CA ASP A 435 3.12 -23.64 2.09
C ASP A 435 2.97 -23.32 3.59
N ALA A 436 1.80 -23.61 4.15
CA ALA A 436 1.41 -23.25 5.51
C ALA A 436 1.07 -24.49 6.35
N MET A 437 1.39 -24.45 7.65
CA MET A 437 0.97 -25.46 8.61
C MET A 437 0.51 -24.80 9.91
N VAL A 438 -0.74 -25.05 10.30
CA VAL A 438 -1.44 -24.37 11.39
C VAL A 438 -2.17 -25.41 12.23
N ARG A 439 -1.87 -25.47 13.53
CA ARG A 439 -2.67 -26.21 14.51
C ARG A 439 -3.80 -25.33 14.99
N LEU A 440 -5.00 -25.90 15.07
CA LEU A 440 -6.25 -25.24 15.40
C LEU A 440 -6.87 -25.94 16.61
N SER A 441 -7.38 -25.17 17.57
CA SER A 441 -8.05 -25.69 18.76
C SER A 441 -9.20 -24.79 19.20
N ARG A 442 -10.38 -25.39 19.42
CA ARG A 442 -11.58 -24.78 19.97
C ARG A 442 -12.26 -25.80 20.88
N ARG A 443 -12.29 -25.52 22.17
CA ARG A 443 -12.92 -26.41 23.18
C ARG A 443 -14.44 -26.33 23.06
N ALA A 444 -15.13 -27.44 23.34
CA ALA A 444 -16.58 -27.45 23.48
C ALA A 444 -17.03 -26.42 24.52
N GLY A 445 -18.15 -25.73 24.27
CA GLY A 445 -18.63 -24.61 25.10
C GLY A 445 -17.83 -23.31 24.96
N SER A 446 -16.70 -23.29 24.26
CA SER A 446 -15.96 -22.06 23.99
C SER A 446 -16.35 -21.45 22.64
N ALA A 447 -16.57 -20.14 22.62
CA ALA A 447 -16.65 -19.36 21.39
C ALA A 447 -15.26 -19.11 20.75
N GLU A 448 -14.17 -19.43 21.46
CA GLU A 448 -12.81 -19.07 21.07
C GLU A 448 -12.10 -20.20 20.31
N LEU A 449 -11.81 -19.96 19.03
CA LEU A 449 -10.85 -20.71 18.23
C LEU A 449 -9.47 -20.08 18.41
N ARG A 450 -8.46 -20.90 18.75
CA ARG A 450 -7.05 -20.52 18.73
C ARG A 450 -6.33 -21.27 17.64
N GLY A 451 -5.32 -20.64 17.03
CA GLY A 451 -4.42 -21.32 16.12
C GLY A 451 -2.98 -20.86 16.26
N THR A 452 -2.04 -21.80 16.09
CA THR A 452 -0.60 -21.54 16.08
C THR A 452 0.05 -22.26 14.90
N GLY A 453 0.98 -21.60 14.19
CA GLY A 453 1.51 -22.15 12.95
C GLY A 453 2.69 -21.42 12.35
N TYR A 454 3.08 -21.84 11.14
CA TYR A 454 4.11 -21.19 10.33
C TYR A 454 3.73 -21.23 8.84
N VAL A 455 4.29 -20.31 8.07
CA VAL A 455 4.21 -20.25 6.61
C VAL A 455 5.65 -20.22 6.09
N ARG A 456 6.01 -21.12 5.17
CA ARG A 456 7.33 -21.06 4.52
C ARG A 456 7.42 -19.79 3.66
N PRO A 457 8.62 -19.21 3.48
CA PRO A 457 8.83 -18.02 2.64
C PRO A 457 8.10 -18.11 1.30
N TYR A 458 7.17 -17.18 1.08
CA TYR A 458 6.33 -17.13 -0.11
C TYR A 458 6.93 -16.11 -1.09
N ALA A 459 7.27 -16.55 -2.29
CA ALA A 459 7.91 -15.72 -3.30
C ALA A 459 7.13 -15.72 -4.62
N ALA A 460 7.15 -14.57 -5.31
CA ALA A 460 6.54 -14.35 -6.61
C ALA A 460 7.36 -13.33 -7.40
N GLY A 461 8.02 -13.77 -8.47
CA GLY A 461 8.98 -12.94 -9.19
C GLY A 461 10.13 -12.50 -8.28
N ASP A 462 10.33 -11.19 -8.15
CA ASP A 462 11.33 -10.58 -7.30
C ASP A 462 10.84 -10.25 -5.87
N ALA A 463 9.54 -10.47 -5.57
CA ALA A 463 8.96 -10.27 -4.26
C ALA A 463 9.00 -11.55 -3.39
N ARG A 464 9.21 -11.37 -2.08
CA ARG A 464 9.29 -12.43 -1.06
C ARG A 464 8.70 -11.94 0.26
N LEU A 465 7.81 -12.72 0.85
CA LEU A 465 7.24 -12.53 2.18
C LEU A 465 7.57 -13.73 3.06
N GLU A 466 8.17 -13.46 4.21
CA GLU A 466 8.41 -14.43 5.27
C GLU A 466 7.57 -14.05 6.49
N LEU A 467 7.01 -15.06 7.15
CA LEU A 467 6.26 -14.87 8.39
C LEU A 467 6.94 -15.72 9.46
N ALA A 468 7.20 -15.11 10.62
CA ALA A 468 7.53 -15.85 11.83
C ALA A 468 6.34 -16.70 12.29
N ARG A 469 6.43 -17.31 13.47
CA ARG A 469 5.29 -18.03 14.06
C ARG A 469 4.04 -17.13 14.04
N LEU A 470 2.96 -17.70 13.54
CA LEU A 470 1.64 -17.09 13.51
C LEU A 470 0.88 -17.61 14.72
N ASP A 471 0.45 -16.70 15.59
CA ASP A 471 -0.42 -17.01 16.72
C ASP A 471 -1.71 -16.18 16.57
N PHE A 472 -2.87 -16.83 16.50
CA PHE A 472 -4.15 -16.15 16.32
C PHE A 472 -5.24 -16.66 17.25
N SER A 473 -6.22 -15.80 17.53
CA SER A 473 -7.44 -16.12 18.27
C SER A 473 -8.65 -15.52 17.57
N MET A 474 -9.79 -16.20 17.63
CA MET A 474 -11.05 -15.80 16.99
C MET A 474 -12.23 -16.12 17.90
N ARG A 475 -13.14 -15.17 18.10
CA ARG A 475 -14.43 -15.35 18.77
C ARG A 475 -15.55 -14.87 17.84
N GLY A 476 -16.28 -15.81 17.24
CA GLY A 476 -17.24 -15.51 16.18
C GLY A 476 -16.55 -14.87 14.96
N MET A 477 -17.03 -13.70 14.54
CA MET A 477 -16.42 -12.91 13.45
C MET A 477 -15.26 -12.02 13.89
N ALA A 478 -15.02 -11.88 15.20
CA ALA A 478 -13.91 -11.09 15.72
C ALA A 478 -12.65 -11.95 15.92
N GLY A 479 -11.47 -11.37 15.79
CA GLY A 479 -10.22 -12.08 16.03
C GLY A 479 -8.99 -11.18 16.09
N SER A 480 -7.86 -11.81 16.37
CA SER A 480 -6.53 -11.19 16.40
C SER A 480 -5.48 -12.17 15.87
N VAL A 481 -4.45 -11.64 15.22
CA VAL A 481 -3.26 -12.40 14.80
C VAL A 481 -2.00 -11.63 15.15
N ARG A 482 -0.99 -12.34 15.65
CA ARG A 482 0.35 -11.83 15.92
C ARG A 482 1.38 -12.62 15.13
N THR A 483 2.32 -11.93 14.50
CA THR A 483 3.50 -12.51 13.85
C THR A 483 4.58 -11.43 13.67
N VAL A 484 5.70 -11.78 13.05
CA VAL A 484 6.66 -10.83 12.48
C VAL A 484 6.72 -11.12 10.99
N ALA A 485 6.51 -10.10 10.16
CA ALA A 485 6.59 -10.23 8.71
C ALA A 485 7.88 -9.60 8.20
N THR A 486 8.61 -10.30 7.33
CA THR A 486 9.77 -9.79 6.60
C THR A 486 9.45 -9.78 5.11
N LEU A 487 9.48 -8.61 4.50
CA LEU A 487 9.09 -8.36 3.12
C LEU A 487 10.30 -7.88 2.30
N SER A 488 10.43 -8.37 1.08
CA SER A 488 11.32 -7.84 0.05
C SER A 488 10.58 -7.80 -1.27
N GLY A 489 10.83 -6.81 -2.12
CA GLY A 489 10.13 -6.67 -3.39
C GLY A 489 10.21 -5.27 -3.99
N PRO A 490 9.55 -5.06 -5.13
CA PRO A 490 9.63 -3.81 -5.88
C PRO A 490 8.82 -2.70 -5.21
N VAL A 491 9.31 -1.47 -5.30
CA VAL A 491 8.57 -0.23 -5.01
C VAL A 491 8.57 0.65 -6.26
N SER A 492 7.78 1.72 -6.28
CA SER A 492 7.81 2.67 -7.41
C SER A 492 9.23 3.21 -7.59
N GLY A 493 9.82 3.02 -8.77
CA GLY A 493 11.20 3.43 -9.09
C GLY A 493 12.31 2.66 -8.35
N GLY A 494 12.03 1.53 -7.70
CA GLY A 494 13.03 0.89 -6.83
C GLY A 494 12.69 -0.47 -6.24
N ARG A 495 13.40 -0.83 -5.16
CA ARG A 495 13.28 -2.08 -4.42
C ARG A 495 13.54 -1.88 -2.93
N VAL A 496 12.80 -2.62 -2.10
CA VAL A 496 13.08 -2.77 -0.66
C VAL A 496 13.49 -4.22 -0.35
N GLU A 497 14.47 -4.37 0.54
CA GLU A 497 15.03 -5.65 0.96
C GLU A 497 15.02 -5.77 2.49
N GLY A 498 14.55 -6.90 3.00
CA GLY A 498 14.57 -7.23 4.42
C GLY A 498 13.65 -6.40 5.32
N LEU A 499 12.60 -5.75 4.80
CA LEU A 499 11.65 -4.94 5.57
C LEU A 499 10.90 -5.81 6.59
N SER A 500 11.35 -5.81 7.83
CA SER A 500 10.84 -6.63 8.93
C SER A 500 10.10 -5.78 9.96
N MET A 501 8.88 -6.19 10.32
CA MET A 501 8.05 -5.53 11.32
C MET A 501 7.16 -6.54 12.06
N PRO A 502 6.97 -6.42 13.39
CA PRO A 502 5.89 -7.11 14.10
C PRO A 502 4.53 -6.70 13.55
N LEU A 503 3.70 -7.68 13.22
CA LEU A 503 2.31 -7.47 12.82
C LEU A 503 1.39 -7.95 13.94
N GLN A 504 0.56 -7.05 14.44
CA GLN A 504 -0.56 -7.33 15.33
C GLN A 504 -1.84 -6.77 14.68
N ALA A 505 -2.60 -7.65 14.02
CA ALA A 505 -3.86 -7.28 13.40
C ALA A 505 -5.05 -7.78 14.22
N HIS A 506 -6.11 -6.98 14.31
CA HIS A 506 -7.38 -7.31 14.93
C HIS A 506 -8.52 -7.08 13.92
N TRP A 507 -9.61 -7.83 14.04
CA TRP A 507 -10.80 -7.65 13.22
C TRP A 507 -12.07 -7.93 14.03
N ASP A 508 -13.20 -7.35 13.62
CA ASP A 508 -14.51 -7.48 14.29
C ASP A 508 -15.64 -7.92 13.34
N GLY A 509 -15.29 -8.26 12.09
CA GLY A 509 -16.23 -8.54 11.01
C GLY A 509 -16.79 -7.30 10.31
N ARG A 510 -16.56 -6.09 10.84
CA ARG A 510 -16.90 -4.80 10.20
C ARG A 510 -15.66 -4.07 9.66
N GLY A 511 -14.49 -4.35 10.21
CA GLY A 511 -13.21 -3.86 9.73
C GLY A 511 -12.00 -4.66 10.25
N VAL A 512 -10.81 -4.19 9.89
CA VAL A 512 -9.50 -4.70 10.28
C VAL A 512 -8.64 -3.53 10.75
N GLU A 513 -7.93 -3.69 11.86
CA GLU A 513 -6.99 -2.73 12.44
C GLU A 513 -5.62 -3.40 12.64
N VAL A 514 -4.57 -2.82 12.06
CA VAL A 514 -3.20 -3.36 12.07
C VAL A 514 -2.28 -2.40 12.83
N ASN A 515 -1.55 -2.95 13.80
CA ASN A 515 -0.61 -2.24 14.68
C ASN A 515 -1.24 -1.02 15.37
N PRO A 516 -2.09 -1.23 16.41
CA PRO A 516 -2.68 -0.15 17.22
C PRO A 516 -1.70 0.53 18.18
N GLY A 517 -0.43 0.12 18.20
CA GLY A 517 0.63 0.71 19.02
C GLY A 517 1.95 0.77 18.26
N CYS A 518 2.91 1.53 18.79
CA CYS A 518 4.22 1.69 18.15
C CYS A 518 4.94 0.34 18.01
N SER A 519 5.58 0.13 16.87
CA SER A 519 6.29 -1.11 16.52
C SER A 519 7.64 -0.78 15.87
N PRO A 520 8.73 -1.48 16.24
CA PRO A 520 10.00 -1.34 15.56
C PRO A 520 9.88 -1.91 14.14
N VAL A 521 10.36 -1.15 13.16
CA VAL A 521 10.60 -1.61 11.79
C VAL A 521 12.10 -1.63 11.55
N SER A 522 12.57 -2.59 10.76
CA SER A 522 13.94 -2.59 10.25
C SER A 522 13.97 -3.01 8.79
N PHE A 523 14.98 -2.61 8.05
CA PHE A 523 15.20 -3.07 6.68
C PHE A 523 16.69 -3.33 6.44
N SER A 524 17.04 -4.09 5.42
CA SER A 524 18.44 -4.36 5.05
C SER A 524 18.96 -3.38 4.01
N ARG A 525 18.09 -2.97 3.08
CA ARG A 525 18.39 -2.00 2.02
C ARG A 525 17.10 -1.41 1.44
N VAL A 526 17.12 -0.12 1.12
CA VAL A 526 16.14 0.51 0.21
C VAL A 526 16.93 1.14 -0.93
N ALA A 527 16.55 0.83 -2.18
CA ALA A 527 17.15 1.43 -3.36
C ALA A 527 16.05 2.01 -4.25
N VAL A 528 16.10 3.30 -4.56
CA VAL A 528 15.13 4.01 -5.42
C VAL A 528 15.92 4.92 -6.36
N SER A 529 15.81 4.71 -7.66
CA SER A 529 16.65 5.36 -8.68
C SER A 529 18.15 5.27 -8.30
N SER A 530 18.84 6.40 -8.11
CA SER A 530 20.25 6.48 -7.69
C SER A 530 20.47 6.52 -6.18
N LEU A 531 19.42 6.63 -5.37
CA LEU A 531 19.47 6.61 -3.90
C LEU A 531 19.54 5.18 -3.39
N VAL A 532 20.52 4.89 -2.53
CA VAL A 532 20.60 3.65 -1.76
C VAL A 532 20.73 3.99 -0.28
N VAL A 533 19.72 3.63 0.51
CA VAL A 533 19.73 3.70 1.97
C VAL A 533 20.13 2.32 2.51
N ASN A 534 21.13 2.29 3.39
CA ASN A 534 21.61 1.07 4.03
C ASN A 534 20.68 0.66 5.19
N GLY A 535 20.84 -0.57 5.69
CA GLY A 535 19.89 -1.14 6.64
C GLY A 535 19.80 -0.40 7.97
N ASP A 536 18.59 -0.01 8.34
CA ASP A 536 18.30 0.82 9.52
C ASP A 536 17.17 0.20 10.39
N ARG A 537 16.95 0.76 11.58
CA ARG A 537 15.82 0.46 12.48
C ARG A 537 15.13 1.74 12.95
N LEU A 538 13.86 1.88 12.56
CA LEU A 538 12.99 2.99 12.96
C LEU A 538 11.90 2.52 13.92
N ALA A 539 11.30 3.46 14.67
CA ALA A 539 10.10 3.20 15.47
C ALA A 539 8.89 3.84 14.79
N LEU A 540 8.04 3.02 14.17
CA LEU A 540 6.78 3.50 13.61
C LEU A 540 5.70 3.52 14.69
N CYS A 541 4.95 4.61 14.79
CA CYS A 541 3.76 4.76 15.63
C CYS A 541 2.53 5.02 14.76
N PRO A 542 1.33 4.57 15.17
CA PRO A 542 0.10 4.83 14.43
C PRO A 542 -0.28 6.32 14.45
N VAL A 543 -0.87 6.79 13.34
CA VAL A 543 -1.63 8.03 13.25
C VAL A 543 -3.11 7.67 13.39
N GLY A 544 -3.75 8.14 14.46
CA GLY A 544 -5.09 7.67 14.84
C GLY A 544 -5.06 6.31 15.55
N PRO A 545 -6.09 5.46 15.42
CA PRO A 545 -6.26 4.26 16.25
C PRO A 545 -5.36 3.06 15.86
N ALA A 546 -4.84 3.04 14.63
CA ALA A 546 -4.00 1.96 14.11
C ALA A 546 -3.18 2.43 12.91
N MET A 547 -2.05 1.77 12.63
CA MET A 547 -1.21 2.10 11.47
C MET A 547 -1.96 1.94 10.15
N LEU A 548 -2.79 0.91 10.06
CA LEU A 548 -3.74 0.71 8.98
C LEU A 548 -5.09 0.28 9.58
N ARG A 549 -6.16 0.96 9.19
CA ARG A 549 -7.53 0.58 9.52
C ARG A 549 -8.37 0.55 8.25
N TRP A 550 -8.93 -0.61 7.93
CA TRP A 550 -9.86 -0.81 6.83
C TRP A 550 -11.26 -1.10 7.36
N LYS A 551 -12.25 -0.26 7.01
CA LYS A 551 -13.63 -0.39 7.53
C LYS A 551 -14.63 0.13 6.49
N GLY A 552 -15.66 -0.66 6.18
CA GLY A 552 -16.68 -0.28 5.20
C GLY A 552 -16.16 0.01 3.78
N GLY A 553 -15.04 -0.62 3.39
CA GLY A 553 -14.36 -0.37 2.11
C GLY A 553 -13.33 0.77 2.15
N VAL A 554 -13.36 1.64 3.16
CA VAL A 554 -12.45 2.79 3.30
C VAL A 554 -11.17 2.38 4.05
N VAL A 555 -10.02 2.85 3.57
CA VAL A 555 -8.72 2.75 4.26
C VAL A 555 -8.45 4.05 5.02
N SER A 556 -7.89 3.95 6.22
CA SER A 556 -7.59 5.07 7.12
C SER A 556 -6.45 4.69 8.07
N GLY A 557 -5.98 5.64 8.87
CA GLY A 557 -4.82 5.47 9.75
C GLY A 557 -3.57 6.06 9.11
N GLY A 558 -2.40 5.74 9.65
CA GLY A 558 -1.13 6.25 9.15
C GLY A 558 0.05 5.85 10.01
N ILE A 559 1.26 6.20 9.59
CA ILE A 559 2.48 5.95 10.34
C ILE A 559 3.21 7.26 10.61
N ARG A 560 3.80 7.38 11.80
CA ARG A 560 4.70 8.47 12.18
C ARG A 560 5.94 7.90 12.83
N THR A 561 7.11 8.40 12.45
CA THR A 561 8.39 8.18 13.15
C THR A 561 8.88 9.50 13.73
N GLN A 562 9.55 9.43 14.87
CA GLN A 562 10.24 10.56 15.50
C GLN A 562 11.74 10.36 15.34
N LYS A 563 12.47 11.45 15.11
CA LYS A 563 13.93 11.45 14.91
C LYS A 563 14.45 10.33 13.99
N PRO A 564 13.87 10.12 12.79
CA PRO A 564 14.49 9.24 11.82
C PRO A 564 15.86 9.81 11.45
N GLU A 565 16.90 9.01 11.66
CA GLU A 565 18.22 9.18 11.05
C GLU A 565 18.38 8.03 10.06
N LEU A 566 18.97 8.29 8.89
CA LEU A 566 19.17 7.32 7.82
C LEU A 566 20.52 7.57 7.15
N GLU A 567 21.30 6.50 6.96
CA GLU A 567 22.59 6.55 6.25
C GLU A 567 22.52 5.79 4.92
N GLY A 568 23.18 6.34 3.89
CA GLY A 568 23.10 5.83 2.53
C GLY A 568 24.09 6.48 1.58
N ARG A 569 23.74 6.53 0.29
CA ARG A 569 24.49 7.21 -0.77
C ARG A 569 23.58 7.58 -1.95
N ILE A 570 23.99 8.59 -2.72
CA ILE A 570 23.43 8.92 -4.04
C ILE A 570 24.59 8.84 -5.03
N GLY A 571 24.53 7.88 -5.96
CA GLY A 571 25.71 7.52 -6.74
C GLY A 571 26.83 7.03 -5.81
N ASP A 572 28.01 7.65 -5.90
CA ASP A 572 29.15 7.36 -5.04
C ASP A 572 29.27 8.30 -3.82
N SER A 573 28.49 9.39 -3.80
CA SER A 573 28.47 10.37 -2.70
C SER A 573 27.74 9.82 -1.46
N PRO A 574 28.38 9.72 -0.28
CA PRO A 574 27.72 9.33 0.96
C PRO A 574 26.58 10.29 1.33
N LEU A 575 25.50 9.75 1.88
CA LEU A 575 24.32 10.50 2.27
C LEU A 575 23.99 10.25 3.75
N ARG A 576 23.77 11.32 4.51
CA ARG A 576 23.08 11.31 5.81
C ARG A 576 21.78 12.09 5.67
N PHE A 577 20.67 11.50 6.08
CA PHE A 577 19.37 12.15 6.21
C PHE A 577 18.94 12.08 7.67
N SER A 578 18.40 13.18 8.20
CA SER A 578 17.70 13.20 9.48
C SER A 578 16.46 14.10 9.41
N ALA A 579 15.51 13.91 10.33
CA ALA A 579 14.37 14.82 10.50
C ALA A 579 13.87 14.78 11.95
N ASP A 580 13.11 15.78 12.42
CA ASP A 580 12.46 15.70 13.74
C ASP A 580 11.30 14.71 13.73
N THR A 581 10.47 14.76 12.69
CA THR A 581 9.37 13.82 12.47
C THR A 581 9.17 13.55 10.98
N ALA A 582 8.73 12.34 10.66
CA ALA A 582 8.15 12.02 9.36
C ALA A 582 6.82 11.28 9.57
N GLN A 583 5.77 11.71 8.88
CA GLN A 583 4.40 11.21 9.01
C GLN A 583 3.80 10.91 7.62
N LEU A 584 3.04 9.82 7.53
CA LEU A 584 2.27 9.37 6.37
C LEU A 584 0.83 9.10 6.84
N ASP A 585 -0.17 9.70 6.20
CA ASP A 585 -1.60 9.48 6.44
C ASP A 585 -2.22 8.72 5.26
N LEU A 586 -2.79 7.54 5.55
CA LEU A 586 -3.42 6.65 4.58
C LEU A 586 -4.86 7.06 4.21
N GLY A 587 -5.50 7.91 5.00
CA GLY A 587 -6.86 8.38 4.77
C GLY A 587 -6.92 9.60 3.85
N SER A 588 -5.99 10.55 4.02
CA SER A 588 -5.82 11.69 3.11
C SER A 588 -4.81 11.46 1.99
N SER A 589 -4.13 10.31 1.97
CA SER A 589 -3.05 9.99 1.03
C SER A 589 -1.98 11.08 0.98
N SER A 590 -1.55 11.55 2.15
CA SER A 590 -0.58 12.64 2.30
C SER A 590 0.56 12.30 3.26
N PHE A 591 1.66 13.06 3.17
CA PHE A 591 2.80 12.95 4.06
C PHE A 591 3.32 14.33 4.47
N ALA A 592 4.03 14.36 5.60
CA ALA A 592 4.71 15.55 6.11
C ALA A 592 6.02 15.13 6.79
N ILE A 593 7.09 15.91 6.57
CA ILE A 593 8.38 15.78 7.23
C ILE A 593 8.73 17.15 7.80
N ALA A 594 9.13 17.21 9.07
CA ALA A 594 9.50 18.45 9.76
C ALA A 594 10.99 18.46 10.09
N ASN A 595 11.64 19.61 9.86
CA ASN A 595 13.06 19.87 10.10
C ASN A 595 13.97 18.80 9.49
N ALA A 596 13.79 18.52 8.19
CA ALA A 596 14.60 17.56 7.46
C ALA A 596 15.98 18.13 7.14
N ALA A 597 17.05 17.45 7.54
CA ALA A 597 18.43 17.80 7.27
C ALA A 597 19.10 16.71 6.42
N LEU A 598 19.55 17.10 5.22
CA LEU A 598 20.27 16.27 4.27
C LEU A 598 21.74 16.72 4.21
N ARG A 599 22.67 15.77 4.26
CA ARG A 599 24.10 16.01 4.07
C ARG A 599 24.63 15.02 3.04
N LEU A 600 25.26 15.53 1.98
CA LEU A 600 25.77 14.76 0.85
C LEU A 600 27.27 15.02 0.66
N GLY A 601 28.10 13.98 0.69
CA GLY A 601 29.56 14.09 0.68
C GLY A 601 30.18 13.98 2.08
N THR A 602 31.49 14.21 2.18
CA THR A 602 32.29 13.98 3.40
C THR A 602 32.89 15.25 4.02
N GLU A 603 33.91 15.85 3.39
CA GLU A 603 34.70 16.93 4.00
C GLU A 603 33.97 18.27 3.99
N THR A 604 33.63 18.76 2.80
CA THR A 604 32.69 19.88 2.60
C THR A 604 31.38 19.32 2.03
N PRO A 605 30.46 18.82 2.86
CA PRO A 605 29.24 18.22 2.36
C PRO A 605 28.28 19.29 1.84
N THR A 606 27.61 19.02 0.72
CA THR A 606 26.42 19.78 0.32
C THR A 606 25.35 19.56 1.39
N ARG A 607 24.86 20.66 1.97
CA ARG A 607 23.83 20.66 3.00
C ARG A 607 22.52 21.19 2.44
N LEU A 608 21.43 20.51 2.80
CA LEU A 608 20.07 20.97 2.56
C LEU A 608 19.31 20.82 3.87
N ASP A 609 18.64 21.87 4.31
CA ASP A 609 17.84 21.91 5.52
C ASP A 609 16.43 22.38 5.12
N ILE A 610 15.37 21.69 5.57
CA ILE A 610 14.00 21.96 5.15
C ILE A 610 13.12 21.98 6.40
N GLY A 611 12.66 23.17 6.80
CA GLY A 611 11.79 23.35 7.98
C GLY A 611 10.49 22.53 7.90
N ALA A 612 9.82 22.56 6.75
CA ALA A 612 8.67 21.70 6.48
C ALA A 612 8.65 21.22 5.02
N LEU A 613 8.37 19.93 4.83
CA LEU A 613 8.13 19.30 3.52
C LEU A 613 6.82 18.51 3.59
N THR A 614 5.85 18.86 2.76
CA THR A 614 4.54 18.19 2.69
C THR A 614 4.29 17.63 1.30
N GLY A 615 3.42 16.64 1.18
CA GLY A 615 2.98 16.14 -0.13
C GLY A 615 1.83 15.14 -0.11
N SER A 616 1.41 14.75 -1.29
CA SER A 616 0.38 13.73 -1.54
C SER A 616 0.91 12.60 -2.41
N TYR A 617 0.31 11.40 -2.29
CA TYR A 617 0.68 10.21 -3.05
C TYR A 617 -0.57 9.46 -3.55
N GLY A 618 -0.80 9.45 -4.86
CA GLY A 618 -1.92 8.69 -5.43
C GLY A 618 -2.20 8.96 -6.91
N SER A 619 -2.35 10.24 -7.26
CA SER A 619 -2.41 10.73 -8.65
C SER A 619 -1.05 11.21 -9.18
N GLY A 620 -0.05 11.24 -8.31
CA GLY A 620 1.32 11.69 -8.52
C GLY A 620 2.01 11.84 -7.16
N LEU A 621 3.25 12.35 -7.15
CA LEU A 621 3.94 12.83 -5.94
C LEU A 621 4.14 14.33 -6.09
N ALA A 622 3.52 15.14 -5.24
CA ALA A 622 3.67 16.60 -5.26
C ALA A 622 3.22 17.23 -3.92
N GLY A 623 3.72 18.43 -3.64
CA GLY A 623 3.36 19.22 -2.46
C GLY A 623 4.22 20.47 -2.29
N ASN A 624 4.47 20.86 -1.04
CA ASN A 624 5.10 22.14 -0.69
C ASN A 624 6.35 21.96 0.17
N PHE A 625 7.25 22.94 0.11
CA PHE A 625 8.38 23.07 1.03
C PHE A 625 8.46 24.49 1.59
N GLU A 626 8.88 24.62 2.85
CA GLU A 626 9.08 25.89 3.55
C GLU A 626 10.32 25.82 4.45
N GLY A 627 10.98 26.96 4.63
CA GLY A 627 12.21 27.04 5.44
C GLY A 627 13.36 26.26 4.83
N LEU A 628 13.48 26.24 3.49
CA LEU A 628 14.60 25.65 2.78
C LEU A 628 15.86 26.52 2.98
N GLY A 629 16.90 25.91 3.53
CA GLY A 629 18.26 26.44 3.55
C GLY A 629 19.24 25.47 2.90
N GLY A 630 20.39 25.96 2.45
CA GLY A 630 21.40 25.09 1.85
C GLY A 630 22.72 25.76 1.51
N GLN A 631 23.72 24.93 1.23
CA GLN A 631 25.04 25.31 0.72
C GLN A 631 25.61 24.14 -0.09
N ILE A 632 26.22 24.42 -1.24
CA ILE A 632 26.81 23.41 -2.14
C ILE A 632 28.30 23.29 -1.84
N GLY A 633 28.72 22.18 -1.24
CA GLY A 633 30.12 21.88 -0.91
C GLY A 633 30.93 23.07 -0.39
N ALA A 634 32.04 23.38 -1.08
CA ALA A 634 32.93 24.50 -0.78
C ALA A 634 32.48 25.85 -1.37
N VAL A 635 31.32 25.95 -2.04
CA VAL A 635 30.83 27.22 -2.59
C VAL A 635 30.48 28.17 -1.43
N PRO A 636 31.08 29.38 -1.38
CA PRO A 636 30.89 30.33 -0.28
C PRO A 636 29.60 31.16 -0.45
N LEU A 637 28.46 30.49 -0.67
CA LEU A 637 27.14 31.08 -0.83
C LEU A 637 26.11 30.29 -0.03
N LEU A 638 25.27 30.99 0.73
CA LEU A 638 24.20 30.41 1.54
C LEU A 638 22.84 30.70 0.92
N LEU A 639 22.03 29.66 0.77
CA LEU A 639 20.60 29.77 0.48
C LEU A 639 19.84 29.69 1.80
N SER A 640 18.85 30.56 2.00
CA SER A 640 17.95 30.59 3.16
C SER A 640 16.52 30.96 2.77
N GLU A 641 15.59 30.83 3.73
CA GLU A 641 14.18 31.27 3.62
C GLU A 641 13.40 30.68 2.44
N GLY A 642 13.90 29.60 1.82
CA GLY A 642 13.34 29.08 0.59
C GLY A 642 11.95 28.47 0.81
N LYS A 643 11.02 28.76 -0.09
CA LYS A 643 9.64 28.29 -0.02
C LYS A 643 9.04 28.10 -1.40
N GLY A 644 8.18 27.10 -1.57
CA GLY A 644 7.55 26.84 -2.86
C GLY A 644 6.83 25.50 -2.99
N ASP A 645 6.65 25.09 -4.24
CA ASP A 645 6.03 23.84 -4.66
C ASP A 645 7.09 22.86 -5.17
N TRP A 646 6.84 21.56 -5.01
CA TRP A 646 7.64 20.49 -5.61
C TRP A 646 6.73 19.42 -6.22
N ALA A 647 7.21 18.76 -7.28
CA ALA A 647 6.53 17.64 -7.93
C ALA A 647 7.54 16.61 -8.44
N PHE A 648 7.17 15.32 -8.39
CA PHE A 648 7.94 14.21 -8.95
C PHE A 648 7.08 13.44 -9.96
N GLN A 649 7.45 13.51 -11.23
CA GLN A 649 6.73 12.93 -12.36
C GLN A 649 7.73 12.35 -13.38
N ASP A 650 7.41 11.20 -13.96
CA ASP A 650 8.21 10.53 -14.99
C ASP A 650 9.72 10.35 -14.68
N GLY A 651 10.07 10.25 -13.39
CA GLY A 651 11.45 10.10 -12.91
C GLY A 651 12.17 11.40 -12.55
N ALA A 652 11.61 12.55 -12.92
CA ALA A 652 12.17 13.86 -12.64
C ALA A 652 11.50 14.54 -11.43
N LEU A 653 12.32 15.13 -10.55
CA LEU A 653 11.88 16.04 -9.49
C LEU A 653 11.95 17.47 -10.02
N SER A 654 10.91 18.27 -9.83
CA SER A 654 10.90 19.71 -10.08
C SER A 654 10.53 20.48 -8.81
N LEU A 655 11.20 21.61 -8.59
CA LEU A 655 10.91 22.59 -7.55
C LEU A 655 10.68 23.95 -8.21
N LYS A 656 9.74 24.72 -7.68
CA LYS A 656 9.51 26.12 -8.04
C LYS A 656 9.23 26.94 -6.79
N GLY A 657 9.89 28.07 -6.62
CA GLY A 657 9.73 28.88 -5.41
C GLY A 657 10.55 30.16 -5.39
N GLY A 658 10.70 30.73 -4.21
CA GLY A 658 11.66 31.81 -3.93
C GLY A 658 12.64 31.42 -2.82
N PHE A 659 13.72 32.17 -2.69
CA PHE A 659 14.76 32.02 -1.65
C PHE A 659 15.56 33.31 -1.46
N THR A 660 16.31 33.40 -0.37
CA THR A 660 17.29 34.46 -0.10
C THR A 660 18.71 33.89 -0.27
N LEU A 661 19.60 34.62 -0.95
CA LEU A 661 21.00 34.27 -1.21
C LEU A 661 21.92 35.22 -0.45
N ALA A 662 22.83 34.70 0.37
CA ALA A 662 23.80 35.49 1.12
C ALA A 662 25.23 34.98 0.94
N ASP A 663 26.20 35.83 1.23
CA ASP A 663 27.62 35.47 1.29
C ASP A 663 27.90 34.57 2.51
N ALA A 664 28.53 33.41 2.30
CA ALA A 664 28.86 32.50 3.41
C ALA A 664 30.08 32.94 4.23
N LEU A 665 30.88 33.88 3.72
CA LEU A 665 32.09 34.39 4.38
C LEU A 665 31.82 35.57 5.30
N ALA A 666 30.59 36.10 5.31
CA ALA A 666 30.22 37.22 6.15
C ALA A 666 30.09 36.81 7.62
N ASP A 667 30.85 37.46 8.50
CA ASP A 667 30.77 37.27 9.95
C ASP A 667 30.96 38.63 10.68
N ALA A 668 31.21 38.61 11.99
CA ALA A 668 31.39 39.83 12.77
C ALA A 668 32.64 40.66 12.38
N ASN A 669 33.60 40.07 11.65
CA ASN A 669 34.88 40.68 11.27
C ASN A 669 35.04 40.82 9.75
N VAL A 670 34.38 39.99 8.95
CA VAL A 670 34.44 40.00 7.49
C VAL A 670 33.14 40.55 6.92
N LYS A 671 33.22 41.69 6.22
CA LYS A 671 32.08 42.27 5.49
C LYS A 671 31.64 41.35 4.33
N PRO A 672 30.32 41.21 4.06
CA PRO A 672 29.85 40.48 2.90
C PRO A 672 30.32 41.13 1.59
N ARG A 673 30.61 40.32 0.56
CA ARG A 673 30.93 40.82 -0.79
C ARG A 673 29.73 41.49 -1.46
N PHE A 674 28.52 41.05 -1.12
CA PHE A 674 27.25 41.59 -1.61
C PHE A 674 26.16 41.47 -0.53
N GLU A 675 25.25 42.43 -0.49
CA GLU A 675 24.08 42.40 0.41
C GLU A 675 23.09 41.30 -0.02
N PRO A 676 22.38 40.63 0.91
CA PRO A 676 21.56 39.46 0.59
C PRO A 676 20.55 39.69 -0.54
N LEU A 677 20.54 38.81 -1.55
CA LEU A 677 19.72 38.93 -2.76
C LEU A 677 18.52 37.98 -2.69
N ALA A 678 17.33 38.47 -3.03
CA ALA A 678 16.12 37.67 -3.12
C ALA A 678 15.95 37.05 -4.52
N SER A 679 15.39 35.85 -4.58
CA SER A 679 14.85 35.25 -5.80
C SER A 679 13.38 34.89 -5.59
N HIS A 680 12.53 35.21 -6.55
CA HIS A 680 11.07 35.03 -6.47
C HIS A 680 10.54 33.96 -7.45
N ASP A 681 11.34 33.59 -8.45
CA ASP A 681 10.96 32.78 -9.61
C ASP A 681 11.89 31.58 -9.82
N ALA A 682 12.61 31.18 -8.78
CA ALA A 682 13.55 30.09 -8.79
C ALA A 682 12.90 28.78 -9.26
N THR A 683 13.56 28.11 -10.19
CA THR A 683 13.19 26.80 -10.70
C THR A 683 14.37 25.87 -10.63
N LEU A 684 14.13 24.63 -10.21
CA LEU A 684 15.12 23.57 -10.17
C LEU A 684 14.49 22.28 -10.71
N THR A 685 15.23 21.54 -11.51
CA THR A 685 14.91 20.17 -11.90
C THR A 685 16.07 19.24 -11.56
N LEU A 686 15.75 18.06 -11.03
CA LEU A 686 16.66 16.95 -10.83
C LEU A 686 16.16 15.78 -11.66
N ASN A 687 16.95 15.38 -12.65
CA ASN A 687 16.70 14.21 -13.49
C ASN A 687 18.01 13.43 -13.72
N ASP A 688 17.96 12.09 -13.67
CA ASP A 688 19.12 11.20 -13.85
C ASP A 688 20.40 11.62 -13.07
N GLY A 689 20.23 12.11 -11.83
CA GLY A 689 21.33 12.55 -10.98
C GLY A 689 21.91 13.94 -11.32
N LYS A 690 21.36 14.63 -12.32
CA LYS A 690 21.75 15.99 -12.71
C LYS A 690 20.72 17.01 -12.24
N ILE A 691 21.20 17.99 -11.50
CA ILE A 691 20.45 19.19 -11.12
C ILE A 691 20.68 20.25 -12.19
N THR A 692 19.59 20.86 -12.68
CA THR A 692 19.65 22.14 -13.39
C THR A 692 18.74 23.14 -12.72
N ALA A 693 19.17 24.39 -12.57
CA ALA A 693 18.39 25.44 -11.93
C ALA A 693 18.52 26.80 -12.63
N ARG A 694 17.51 27.64 -12.45
CA ARG A 694 17.45 29.04 -12.89
C ARG A 694 16.86 29.88 -11.75
N ALA A 695 17.42 31.06 -11.53
CA ALA A 695 16.89 32.06 -10.58
C ALA A 695 17.14 33.48 -11.11
N GLY A 696 16.14 34.36 -11.05
CA GLY A 696 16.38 35.80 -11.06
C GLY A 696 16.84 36.27 -9.68
N LEU A 697 17.81 37.19 -9.63
CA LEU A 697 18.31 37.80 -8.39
C LEU A 697 17.90 39.27 -8.34
N VAL A 698 17.35 39.69 -7.22
CA VAL A 698 16.80 41.03 -6.98
C VAL A 698 17.33 41.54 -5.63
N ALA A 699 17.76 42.79 -5.56
CA ALA A 699 18.09 43.43 -4.29
C ALA A 699 16.79 43.61 -3.46
N PRO A 700 16.80 43.41 -2.13
CA PRO A 700 15.57 43.43 -1.35
C PRO A 700 15.01 44.84 -1.16
N VAL A 701 15.87 45.84 -0.96
CA VAL A 701 15.50 47.26 -0.79
C VAL A 701 16.62 48.15 -1.38
N PRO A 702 16.35 48.99 -2.40
CA PRO A 702 15.16 48.98 -3.26
C PRO A 702 15.07 47.69 -4.10
N GLN A 703 13.87 47.30 -4.53
CA GLN A 703 13.66 46.12 -5.37
C GLN A 703 14.14 46.35 -6.81
N VAL A 704 15.42 46.09 -7.06
CA VAL A 704 16.06 46.23 -8.37
C VAL A 704 16.59 44.87 -8.84
N PRO A 705 16.28 44.42 -10.08
CA PRO A 705 16.90 43.24 -10.68
C PRO A 705 18.42 43.41 -10.80
N VAL A 706 19.17 42.48 -10.22
CA VAL A 706 20.65 42.47 -10.23
C VAL A 706 21.16 41.60 -11.39
N GLY A 707 20.52 40.46 -11.64
CA GLY A 707 20.92 39.55 -12.70
C GLY A 707 20.14 38.25 -12.69
N SER A 708 20.58 37.28 -13.50
CA SER A 708 20.06 35.92 -13.48
C SER A 708 21.19 34.91 -13.32
N VAL A 709 20.90 33.80 -12.64
CA VAL A 709 21.83 32.67 -12.50
C VAL A 709 21.22 31.45 -13.17
N THR A 710 22.03 30.74 -13.94
CA THR A 710 21.75 29.37 -14.38
C THR A 710 22.80 28.43 -13.78
N LEU A 711 22.37 27.26 -13.30
CA LEU A 711 23.21 26.31 -12.60
C LEU A 711 23.02 24.91 -13.18
N SER A 712 24.12 24.15 -13.26
CA SER A 712 24.12 22.72 -13.52
C SER A 712 25.03 22.01 -12.53
N HIS A 713 24.62 20.86 -12.00
CA HIS A 713 25.39 20.11 -11.01
C HIS A 713 25.13 18.61 -11.16
N ASP A 714 26.18 17.80 -11.10
CA ASP A 714 26.12 16.36 -11.22
C ASP A 714 26.39 15.70 -9.86
N LEU A 715 25.37 15.05 -9.30
CA LEU A 715 25.42 14.46 -7.95
C LEU A 715 26.37 13.26 -7.84
N SER A 716 26.76 12.64 -8.97
CA SER A 716 27.65 11.49 -8.98
C SER A 716 29.12 11.88 -8.84
N SER A 717 29.51 12.99 -9.47
CA SER A 717 30.87 13.54 -9.41
C SER A 717 31.05 14.64 -8.36
N GLY A 718 29.96 15.22 -7.85
CA GLY A 718 29.99 16.41 -7.00
C GLY A 718 30.38 17.70 -7.76
N ALA A 719 30.68 17.62 -9.06
CA ALA A 719 31.07 18.76 -9.85
C ALA A 719 29.85 19.58 -10.34
N GLY A 720 30.06 20.86 -10.60
CA GLY A 720 29.01 21.73 -11.10
C GLY A 720 29.51 23.09 -11.58
N GLU A 721 28.58 23.83 -12.17
CA GLU A 721 28.81 25.13 -12.75
C GLU A 721 27.61 26.04 -12.53
N ALA A 722 27.86 27.31 -12.21
CA ALA A 722 26.89 28.39 -12.23
C ALA A 722 27.37 29.51 -13.16
N LEU A 723 26.48 30.00 -14.01
CA LEU A 723 26.68 31.16 -14.88
C LEU A 723 25.78 32.29 -14.38
N LEU A 724 26.40 33.40 -14.01
CA LEU A 724 25.77 34.66 -13.64
C LEU A 724 25.75 35.58 -14.87
N ASP A 725 24.59 36.14 -15.17
CA ASP A 725 24.37 37.15 -16.21
C ASP A 725 23.82 38.43 -15.56
N VAL A 726 24.53 39.54 -15.73
CA VAL A 726 24.18 40.88 -15.23
C VAL A 726 23.92 41.77 -16.44
N PRO A 727 22.68 41.86 -16.95
CA PRO A 727 22.38 42.51 -18.22
C PRO A 727 22.62 44.03 -18.20
N GLY A 728 22.60 44.63 -17.01
CA GLY A 728 22.90 46.05 -16.80
C GLY A 728 22.24 46.59 -15.53
N ILE A 729 23.06 47.05 -14.59
CA ILE A 729 22.66 47.77 -13.39
C ILE A 729 22.96 49.24 -13.61
N ALA A 730 21.91 50.07 -13.70
CA ALA A 730 22.04 51.51 -13.77
C ALA A 730 22.09 52.09 -12.35
N PHE A 731 23.15 52.82 -12.04
CA PHE A 731 23.28 53.63 -10.83
C PHE A 731 22.93 55.07 -11.15
N HIS A 732 22.29 55.76 -10.21
CA HIS A 732 21.94 57.18 -10.30
C HIS A 732 22.01 57.81 -8.92
N THR A 733 22.47 59.06 -8.82
CA THR A 733 22.66 59.76 -7.53
C THR A 733 21.38 59.79 -6.68
N ASP A 734 20.22 60.04 -7.30
CA ASP A 734 18.89 60.06 -6.65
C ASP A 734 18.21 58.66 -6.63
N GLY A 735 18.91 57.59 -6.99
CA GLY A 735 18.36 56.27 -7.28
C GLY A 735 19.12 55.13 -6.61
N LEU A 736 19.35 54.03 -7.34
CA LEU A 736 20.18 52.94 -6.85
C LEU A 736 21.63 53.42 -6.73
N GLN A 737 22.23 53.20 -5.57
CA GLN A 737 23.66 53.41 -5.30
C GLN A 737 24.36 52.07 -5.02
N PRO A 738 25.67 51.91 -5.32
CA PRO A 738 26.39 50.65 -5.13
C PRO A 738 26.40 50.13 -3.69
N ASN A 739 26.28 51.02 -2.71
CA ASN A 739 26.22 50.67 -1.28
C ASN A 739 24.97 49.85 -0.90
N ALA A 740 23.89 49.90 -1.69
CA ALA A 740 22.71 49.05 -1.54
C ALA A 740 22.92 47.62 -2.06
N LEU A 741 23.99 47.36 -2.82
CA LEU A 741 24.36 46.04 -3.34
C LEU A 741 25.60 45.46 -2.66
N THR A 742 26.50 46.29 -2.13
CA THR A 742 27.69 45.85 -1.40
C THR A 742 28.20 46.91 -0.42
N SER A 743 28.41 46.52 0.83
CA SER A 743 29.01 47.37 1.86
C SER A 743 30.52 47.60 1.72
N LEU A 744 31.15 47.07 0.68
CA LEU A 744 32.56 47.30 0.33
C LEU A 744 32.82 48.70 -0.26
N THR A 745 31.80 49.38 -0.79
CA THR A 745 31.96 50.73 -1.38
C THR A 745 31.90 51.86 -0.36
N TYR A 746 31.36 51.61 0.85
CA TYR A 746 31.24 52.61 1.92
C TYR A 746 32.59 53.24 2.28
N GLY A 747 32.68 54.56 2.12
CA GLY A 747 33.88 55.34 2.43
C GLY A 747 34.98 55.30 1.35
N VAL A 748 34.74 54.62 0.23
CA VAL A 748 35.66 54.54 -0.92
C VAL A 748 35.13 55.36 -2.10
N ILE A 749 33.86 55.15 -2.46
CA ILE A 749 33.13 55.89 -3.51
C ILE A 749 31.72 56.28 -3.05
N ALA A 750 31.21 57.37 -3.61
CA ALA A 750 29.85 57.90 -3.39
C ALA A 750 29.32 58.55 -4.68
N ASP A 751 28.06 59.03 -4.66
CA ASP A 751 27.42 59.80 -5.74
C ASP A 751 27.60 59.18 -7.15
N VAL A 752 27.35 57.87 -7.27
CA VAL A 752 27.66 57.11 -8.49
C VAL A 752 26.52 57.19 -9.52
N ASP A 753 26.83 57.58 -10.75
CA ASP A 753 25.90 57.54 -11.90
C ASP A 753 26.55 56.80 -13.07
N GLY A 754 25.80 55.93 -13.76
CA GLY A 754 26.27 55.19 -14.93
C GLY A 754 25.88 53.71 -14.94
N LEU A 755 26.43 52.93 -15.87
CA LEU A 755 26.01 51.55 -16.15
C LEU A 755 27.11 50.53 -15.84
N VAL A 756 26.77 49.50 -15.06
CA VAL A 756 27.61 48.30 -14.86
C VAL A 756 26.89 47.06 -15.39
N ALA A 757 27.52 46.36 -16.33
CA ALA A 757 27.00 45.11 -16.92
C ALA A 757 28.10 44.03 -16.94
N GLY A 758 27.74 42.76 -17.06
CA GLY A 758 28.75 41.70 -17.14
C GLY A 758 28.24 40.28 -16.98
N SER A 759 29.17 39.34 -16.85
CA SER A 759 28.89 37.93 -16.62
C SER A 759 29.95 37.29 -15.72
N GLY A 760 29.56 36.25 -14.99
CA GLY A 760 30.44 35.47 -14.13
C GLY A 760 30.25 33.97 -14.37
N ARG A 761 31.32 33.19 -14.22
CA ARG A 761 31.33 31.73 -14.29
C ARG A 761 31.96 31.18 -13.03
N PHE A 762 31.24 30.32 -12.32
CA PHE A 762 31.70 29.65 -11.10
C PHE A 762 31.66 28.15 -11.35
N ALA A 763 32.78 27.46 -11.19
CA ALA A 763 32.87 26.01 -11.40
C ALA A 763 33.51 25.35 -10.17
N TRP A 764 32.91 24.24 -9.71
CA TRP A 764 33.36 23.50 -8.53
C TRP A 764 33.49 22.00 -8.81
N ASN A 765 34.37 21.35 -8.06
CA ASN A 765 34.59 19.91 -8.07
C ASN A 765 35.05 19.44 -6.66
N SER A 766 35.65 18.25 -6.57
CA SER A 766 36.25 17.72 -5.34
C SER A 766 37.39 18.56 -4.76
N ASP A 767 38.07 19.33 -5.60
CA ASP A 767 39.36 19.95 -5.27
C ASP A 767 39.19 21.41 -4.83
N GLY A 768 38.04 22.02 -5.14
CA GLY A 768 37.66 23.36 -4.71
C GLY A 768 36.68 24.06 -5.64
N VAL A 769 36.72 25.39 -5.60
CA VAL A 769 35.90 26.29 -6.42
C VAL A 769 36.82 27.22 -7.20
N THR A 770 36.53 27.38 -8.48
CA THR A 770 37.17 28.36 -9.38
C THR A 770 36.11 29.35 -9.86
N SER A 771 36.51 30.58 -10.13
CA SER A 771 35.58 31.58 -10.65
C SER A 771 36.26 32.55 -11.61
N THR A 772 35.54 32.98 -12.64
CA THR A 772 36.00 34.01 -13.58
C THR A 772 34.84 34.94 -13.91
N GLY A 773 35.13 36.09 -14.50
CA GLY A 773 34.08 37.01 -14.92
C GLY A 773 34.58 38.11 -15.84
N ARG A 774 33.65 38.74 -16.54
CA ARG A 774 33.90 39.95 -17.35
C ARG A 774 32.82 40.97 -17.03
N PHE A 775 33.23 42.11 -16.52
CA PHE A 775 32.34 43.23 -16.21
C PHE A 775 32.82 44.49 -16.91
N THR A 776 31.88 45.31 -17.34
CA THR A 776 32.11 46.63 -17.95
C THR A 776 31.42 47.69 -17.10
N ALA A 777 32.16 48.71 -16.69
CA ALA A 777 31.60 49.97 -16.23
C ALA A 777 31.71 50.96 -17.38
N THR A 778 30.59 51.60 -17.75
CA THR A 778 30.49 52.48 -18.91
C THR A 778 30.02 53.86 -18.48
N ASP A 779 30.80 54.87 -18.87
CA ASP A 779 30.54 56.30 -18.61
C ASP A 779 30.21 56.64 -17.15
N LEU A 780 30.91 56.00 -16.21
CA LEU A 780 30.65 56.09 -14.78
C LEU A 780 31.17 57.41 -14.21
N ASP A 781 30.28 58.23 -13.66
CA ASP A 781 30.60 59.39 -12.84
C ASP A 781 30.53 58.97 -11.35
N LEU A 782 31.49 59.41 -10.52
CA LEU A 782 31.53 59.08 -9.09
C LEU A 782 32.33 60.10 -8.26
N GLY A 783 31.98 60.24 -6.98
CA GLY A 783 32.81 60.90 -5.97
C GLY A 783 33.80 59.91 -5.34
N ALA A 784 35.10 60.20 -5.41
CA ALA A 784 36.14 59.45 -4.70
C ALA A 784 36.79 60.29 -3.60
N ALA A 785 37.54 59.65 -2.69
CA ALA A 785 38.29 60.35 -1.62
C ALA A 785 39.32 61.38 -2.14
N PHE A 786 39.75 61.25 -3.41
CA PHE A 786 40.61 62.20 -4.10
C PHE A 786 39.85 63.17 -5.01
N GLY A 787 38.53 63.34 -4.84
CA GLY A 787 37.69 64.24 -5.64
C GLY A 787 36.84 63.53 -6.70
N PRO A 788 35.98 64.27 -7.43
CA PRO A 788 35.09 63.70 -8.42
C PRO A 788 35.82 63.18 -9.66
N VAL A 789 35.31 62.06 -10.16
CA VAL A 789 35.71 61.33 -11.36
C VAL A 789 34.52 61.35 -12.32
N GLN A 790 34.77 61.63 -13.59
CA GLN A 790 33.73 61.66 -14.62
C GLN A 790 34.11 60.85 -15.86
N GLY A 791 33.16 60.12 -16.41
CA GLY A 791 33.30 59.30 -17.61
C GLY A 791 34.32 58.18 -17.47
N LEU A 792 34.38 57.54 -16.30
CA LEU A 792 35.18 56.33 -16.10
C LEU A 792 34.57 55.19 -16.93
N THR A 793 35.32 54.70 -17.90
CA THR A 793 34.96 53.52 -18.70
C THR A 793 36.08 52.48 -18.61
N THR A 794 35.72 51.24 -18.26
CA THR A 794 36.67 50.15 -18.09
C THR A 794 36.03 48.78 -18.31
N GLN A 795 36.83 47.81 -18.75
CA GLN A 795 36.50 46.38 -18.72
C GLN A 795 37.40 45.69 -17.69
N LEU A 796 36.78 44.89 -16.82
CA LEU A 796 37.40 44.10 -15.79
C LEU A 796 37.28 42.60 -16.14
N ASP A 797 38.39 41.97 -16.49
CA ASP A 797 38.50 40.51 -16.66
C ASP A 797 39.01 39.87 -15.35
N PHE A 798 38.09 39.26 -14.61
CA PHE A 798 38.34 38.58 -13.34
C PHE A 798 38.92 37.18 -13.55
N THR A 799 40.07 36.92 -12.93
CA THR A 799 40.72 35.59 -12.85
C THR A 799 40.29 34.82 -11.61
N ASP A 800 39.78 35.52 -10.59
CA ASP A 800 39.04 34.96 -9.45
C ASP A 800 37.99 35.97 -8.99
N LEU A 801 36.75 35.82 -9.48
CA LEU A 801 35.63 36.71 -9.17
C LEU A 801 35.17 36.60 -7.69
N LEU A 802 35.26 35.42 -7.08
CA LEU A 802 34.90 35.19 -5.68
C LEU A 802 35.84 35.96 -4.73
N ASN A 803 37.11 36.07 -5.08
CA ASN A 803 38.11 36.85 -4.34
C ASN A 803 38.35 38.26 -4.93
N LEU A 804 37.52 38.70 -5.89
CA LEU A 804 37.58 40.01 -6.56
C LEU A 804 38.96 40.34 -7.18
N ARG A 805 39.63 39.35 -7.79
CA ARG A 805 40.94 39.48 -8.43
C ARG A 805 40.86 39.48 -9.96
N THR A 806 41.59 40.38 -10.60
CA THR A 806 41.68 40.47 -12.07
C THR A 806 42.98 39.91 -12.63
N ALA A 807 43.03 39.73 -13.96
CA ALA A 807 44.30 39.66 -14.66
C ALA A 807 45.05 41.02 -14.54
N PRO A 808 46.39 41.04 -14.64
CA PRO A 808 47.15 42.28 -14.78
C PRO A 808 46.85 42.99 -16.10
N GLY A 809 47.16 44.28 -16.20
CA GLY A 809 47.03 45.07 -17.42
C GLY A 809 45.60 45.51 -17.78
N GLN A 810 44.66 45.53 -16.84
CA GLN A 810 43.33 46.13 -17.06
C GLN A 810 43.49 47.61 -17.41
N GLN A 811 42.59 48.17 -18.24
CA GLN A 811 42.67 49.55 -18.69
C GLN A 811 41.37 50.30 -18.40
N ALA A 812 41.50 51.42 -17.70
CA ALA A 812 40.43 52.40 -17.49
C ALA A 812 40.76 53.70 -18.24
N SER A 813 39.81 54.19 -19.02
CA SER A 813 39.83 55.56 -19.56
C SER A 813 38.95 56.46 -18.72
N VAL A 814 39.41 57.66 -18.41
CA VAL A 814 38.70 58.62 -17.55
C VAL A 814 38.66 60.00 -18.20
N ARG A 815 37.46 60.54 -18.40
CA ARG A 815 37.24 61.83 -19.07
C ARG A 815 37.79 63.01 -18.25
N VAL A 816 37.49 63.03 -16.95
CA VAL A 816 37.98 64.04 -16.00
C VAL A 816 38.22 63.41 -14.62
N VAL A 817 39.33 63.76 -13.97
CA VAL A 817 39.56 63.56 -12.53
C VAL A 817 39.92 64.90 -11.92
N ASN A 818 39.30 65.30 -10.81
CA ASN A 818 39.55 66.60 -10.20
C ASN A 818 39.88 66.54 -8.70
N PRO A 819 41.15 66.33 -8.32
CA PRO A 819 41.64 66.43 -6.94
C PRO A 819 41.87 67.88 -6.45
N GLY A 820 41.26 68.86 -7.10
CA GLY A 820 41.49 70.30 -6.90
C GLY A 820 41.97 71.01 -8.17
N VAL A 821 42.74 70.29 -9.00
CA VAL A 821 43.16 70.70 -10.34
C VAL A 821 42.69 69.64 -11.33
N PRO A 822 41.81 69.97 -12.31
CA PRO A 822 41.21 68.97 -13.19
C PRO A 822 42.20 68.44 -14.23
N VAL A 823 42.47 67.14 -14.21
CA VAL A 823 43.18 66.43 -15.28
C VAL A 823 42.17 65.72 -16.19
N ARG A 824 42.45 65.67 -17.49
CA ARG A 824 41.52 65.17 -18.52
C ARG A 824 42.11 63.98 -19.28
N ASP A 825 41.23 63.22 -19.92
CA ASP A 825 41.56 62.17 -20.91
C ASP A 825 42.64 61.19 -20.42
N GLY A 826 42.48 60.73 -19.19
CA GLY A 826 43.41 59.84 -18.49
C GLY A 826 43.29 58.39 -18.93
N LEU A 827 44.43 57.70 -19.02
CA LEU A 827 44.52 56.26 -19.21
C LEU A 827 45.27 55.65 -18.02
N VAL A 828 44.59 54.76 -17.29
CA VAL A 828 45.14 54.07 -16.12
C VAL A 828 45.19 52.58 -16.39
N ARG A 829 46.38 51.99 -16.25
CA ARG A 829 46.60 50.55 -16.20
C ARG A 829 46.65 50.06 -14.76
N TYR A 830 45.89 49.01 -14.46
CA TYR A 830 45.73 48.52 -13.09
C TYR A 830 45.38 47.03 -13.02
N ALA A 831 45.38 46.49 -11.80
CA ALA A 831 44.90 45.17 -11.46
C ALA A 831 44.22 45.20 -10.09
N LEU A 832 43.13 44.45 -9.89
CA LEU A 832 42.56 44.20 -8.57
C LEU A 832 43.29 42.99 -7.97
N LEU A 833 43.90 43.18 -6.79
CA LEU A 833 44.57 42.11 -6.06
C LEU A 833 43.57 41.33 -5.20
N ASP A 834 42.58 42.03 -4.67
CA ASP A 834 41.44 41.52 -3.91
C ASP A 834 40.37 42.64 -3.75
N ALA A 835 39.39 42.40 -2.88
CA ALA A 835 38.28 43.30 -2.56
C ALA A 835 38.68 44.72 -2.11
N THR A 836 39.87 44.91 -1.52
CA THR A 836 40.27 46.21 -0.96
C THR A 836 41.59 46.74 -1.51
N ARG A 837 42.36 45.97 -2.30
CA ARG A 837 43.67 46.37 -2.81
C ARG A 837 43.71 46.47 -4.33
N VAL A 838 43.99 47.67 -4.82
CA VAL A 838 44.15 47.97 -6.25
C VAL A 838 45.62 48.27 -6.55
N GLN A 839 46.24 47.47 -7.41
CA GLN A 839 47.56 47.77 -7.94
C GLN A 839 47.43 48.68 -9.16
N VAL A 840 47.95 49.90 -9.09
CA VAL A 840 48.14 50.76 -10.25
C VAL A 840 49.48 50.39 -10.89
N GLU A 841 49.46 50.01 -12.16
CA GLU A 841 50.67 49.64 -12.92
C GLU A 841 51.30 50.86 -13.62
N ALA A 842 50.46 51.77 -14.13
CA ALA A 842 50.84 53.05 -14.70
C ALA A 842 49.59 53.93 -14.86
N GLY A 843 49.71 55.24 -14.62
CA GLY A 843 48.69 56.21 -15.04
C GLY A 843 49.31 57.25 -15.97
N ARG A 844 48.56 57.71 -16.98
CA ARG A 844 49.01 58.73 -17.94
C ARG A 844 47.88 59.70 -18.25
N TRP A 845 48.17 60.99 -18.21
CA TRP A 845 47.23 62.06 -18.58
C TRP A 845 47.95 63.08 -19.48
N PRO A 846 47.34 63.52 -20.60
CA PRO A 846 47.73 64.76 -21.26
C PRO A 846 47.53 65.92 -20.29
N PHE A 847 48.59 66.69 -20.02
CA PHE A 847 48.52 67.76 -19.01
C PHE A 847 49.37 68.96 -19.45
N ALA A 848 48.74 70.13 -19.56
CA ALA A 848 49.39 71.40 -19.88
C ALA A 848 50.44 71.32 -21.03
N GLY A 849 50.08 70.66 -22.14
CA GLY A 849 50.93 70.48 -23.32
C GLY A 849 51.98 69.36 -23.24
N GLY A 850 52.17 68.74 -22.08
CA GLY A 850 53.02 67.57 -21.84
C GLY A 850 52.23 66.36 -21.34
N GLU A 851 52.90 65.50 -20.57
CA GLU A 851 52.34 64.28 -19.97
C GLU A 851 52.54 64.30 -18.44
N LEU A 852 51.51 63.90 -17.69
CA LEU A 852 51.59 63.55 -16.27
C LEU A 852 51.57 62.02 -16.16
N VAL A 853 52.58 61.42 -15.51
CA VAL A 853 52.74 59.96 -15.42
C VAL A 853 52.79 59.49 -13.97
N LEU A 854 51.85 58.64 -13.55
CA LEU A 854 51.83 58.05 -12.21
C LEU A 854 52.72 56.80 -12.13
N ASP A 855 53.60 56.76 -11.12
CA ASP A 855 54.40 55.58 -10.78
C ASP A 855 53.56 54.37 -10.32
N PRO A 856 54.06 53.14 -10.51
CA PRO A 856 53.40 51.94 -10.00
C PRO A 856 53.27 51.97 -8.48
N THR A 857 52.07 51.70 -7.96
CA THR A 857 51.76 51.77 -6.52
C THR A 857 50.57 50.87 -6.18
N VAL A 858 50.38 50.55 -4.89
CA VAL A 858 49.24 49.76 -4.40
C VAL A 858 48.39 50.65 -3.51
N LEU A 859 47.11 50.76 -3.85
CA LEU A 859 46.09 51.47 -3.10
C LEU A 859 45.34 50.46 -2.25
N ASP A 860 45.52 50.56 -0.93
CA ASP A 860 44.75 49.79 0.05
C ASP A 860 43.57 50.62 0.56
N PHE A 861 42.37 50.06 0.49
CA PHE A 861 41.11 50.65 0.95
C PHE A 861 40.56 49.95 2.20
N GLY A 862 41.21 48.90 2.69
CA GLY A 862 40.82 48.18 3.90
C GLY A 862 41.28 48.88 5.18
N GLU A 863 42.41 49.60 5.13
CA GLU A 863 42.95 50.35 6.26
C GLU A 863 42.67 51.86 6.18
N LYS A 864 42.48 52.49 7.36
CA LYS A 864 42.46 53.96 7.53
C LYS A 864 43.88 54.54 7.44
N GLY A 865 44.56 54.32 6.32
CA GLY A 865 45.95 54.70 6.07
C GLY A 865 46.14 55.80 5.02
N GLU A 866 47.36 56.34 4.96
CA GLU A 866 47.82 57.31 3.96
C GLU A 866 48.17 56.65 2.62
N ARG A 867 47.53 57.09 1.53
CA ARG A 867 47.75 56.56 0.17
C ARG A 867 48.74 57.44 -0.58
N ARG A 868 49.91 56.89 -0.92
CA ARG A 868 51.01 57.60 -1.58
C ARG A 868 51.00 57.35 -3.10
N LEU A 869 50.89 58.43 -3.87
CA LEU A 869 50.89 58.46 -5.33
C LEU A 869 52.02 59.39 -5.81
N THR A 870 52.98 58.92 -6.60
CA THR A 870 54.05 59.78 -7.13
C THR A 870 53.84 60.04 -8.62
N PHE A 871 53.57 61.29 -8.97
CA PHE A 871 53.38 61.69 -10.36
C PHE A 871 54.64 62.35 -10.92
N HIS A 872 55.06 61.96 -12.12
CA HIS A 872 56.11 62.60 -12.89
C HIS A 872 55.49 63.55 -13.91
N VAL A 873 55.82 64.82 -13.79
CA VAL A 873 55.53 65.84 -14.80
C VAL A 873 56.58 65.72 -15.90
N LYS A 874 56.16 65.60 -17.17
CA LYS A 874 57.07 65.43 -18.31
C LYS A 874 56.72 66.36 -19.46
N GLY A 875 57.62 67.28 -19.78
CA GLY A 875 57.54 68.11 -20.98
C GLY A 875 56.41 69.13 -20.96
N VAL A 876 55.99 69.55 -19.77
CA VAL A 876 54.82 70.43 -19.57
C VAL A 876 55.18 71.89 -19.87
N ASP A 877 54.33 72.58 -20.62
CA ASP A 877 54.50 74.01 -20.93
C ASP A 877 54.16 74.86 -19.71
N ALA A 878 55.04 75.82 -19.41
CA ALA A 878 54.94 76.67 -18.22
C ALA A 878 53.67 77.56 -18.20
N ALA A 879 53.30 78.13 -19.35
CA ALA A 879 52.16 79.04 -19.44
C ALA A 879 50.84 78.26 -19.35
N LEU A 880 50.78 77.08 -19.98
CA LEU A 880 49.65 76.17 -19.83
C LEU A 880 49.54 75.64 -18.38
N PHE A 881 50.66 75.29 -17.74
CA PHE A 881 50.66 74.78 -16.36
C PHE A 881 50.15 75.83 -15.37
N LEU A 882 50.66 77.06 -15.42
CA LEU A 882 50.20 78.14 -14.54
C LEU A 882 48.73 78.46 -14.76
N LYS A 883 48.24 78.35 -16.00
CA LYS A 883 46.82 78.51 -16.33
C LYS A 883 45.94 77.39 -15.76
N GLU A 884 46.30 76.12 -15.93
CA GLU A 884 45.54 74.99 -15.36
C GLU A 884 45.57 75.00 -13.83
N MET A 885 46.67 75.44 -13.23
CA MET A 885 46.81 75.67 -11.78
C MET A 885 46.17 76.99 -11.29
N ALA A 886 45.53 77.78 -12.16
CA ALA A 886 44.88 79.07 -11.87
C ALA A 886 45.77 80.14 -11.17
N PHE A 887 47.04 80.24 -11.56
CA PHE A 887 47.97 81.28 -11.07
C PHE A 887 47.90 82.57 -11.90
N ASP A 888 46.80 83.31 -11.83
CA ASP A 888 46.56 84.53 -12.63
C ASP A 888 47.59 85.67 -12.44
N ASN A 889 48.33 85.65 -11.33
CA ASN A 889 49.32 86.68 -10.97
C ASN A 889 50.75 86.40 -11.48
N LEU A 890 50.96 85.32 -12.24
CA LEU A 890 52.28 84.87 -12.68
C LEU A 890 52.23 84.42 -14.15
N ASP A 891 53.07 85.01 -14.99
CA ASP A 891 53.29 84.57 -16.37
C ASP A 891 54.68 83.94 -16.47
N ALA A 892 54.80 82.79 -17.14
CA ALA A 892 56.07 82.10 -17.34
C ALA A 892 56.12 81.35 -18.66
N THR A 893 57.29 81.28 -19.27
CA THR A 893 57.58 80.47 -20.45
C THR A 893 58.69 79.47 -20.16
N GLY A 894 58.65 78.32 -20.82
CA GLY A 894 59.60 77.22 -20.64
C GLY A 894 58.90 75.86 -20.64
N VAL A 895 59.70 74.80 -20.54
CA VAL A 895 59.21 73.41 -20.47
C VAL A 895 59.71 72.77 -19.19
N PHE A 896 58.81 72.15 -18.43
CA PHE A 896 59.04 71.61 -17.09
C PHE A 896 58.98 70.09 -17.04
N ASP A 897 59.91 69.51 -16.26
CA ASP A 897 59.88 68.13 -15.79
C ASP A 897 59.96 68.11 -14.26
N GLY A 898 59.46 67.06 -13.60
CA GLY A 898 59.69 66.90 -12.17
C GLY A 898 58.81 65.83 -11.53
N THR A 899 58.78 65.81 -10.20
CA THR A 899 58.04 64.85 -9.38
C THR A 899 57.09 65.56 -8.43
N LEU A 900 55.85 65.08 -8.35
CA LEU A 900 54.81 65.52 -7.42
C LEU A 900 54.38 64.30 -6.59
N PRO A 901 55.03 64.03 -5.45
CA PRO A 901 54.56 63.05 -4.49
C PRO A 901 53.33 63.59 -3.78
N MET A 902 52.23 62.83 -3.88
CA MET A 902 50.93 63.18 -3.36
C MET A 902 50.50 62.15 -2.31
N ILE A 903 49.94 62.63 -1.20
CA ILE A 903 49.41 61.79 -0.13
C ILE A 903 47.92 62.09 0.02
N PHE A 904 47.11 61.03 0.02
CA PHE A 904 45.67 61.09 0.22
C PHE A 904 45.25 60.31 1.46
N ASP A 905 44.54 60.97 2.37
CA ASP A 905 43.95 60.38 3.57
C ASP A 905 42.54 60.96 3.82
N ALA A 906 41.96 60.68 4.99
CA ALA A 906 40.61 61.14 5.36
C ALA A 906 40.44 62.67 5.45
N SER A 907 41.54 63.43 5.46
CA SER A 907 41.54 64.91 5.44
C SER A 907 41.66 65.50 4.03
N GLY A 908 41.87 64.66 3.00
CA GLY A 908 42.00 65.06 1.60
C GLY A 908 43.39 64.74 1.02
N GLY A 909 43.67 65.35 -0.14
CA GLY A 909 44.95 65.23 -0.83
C GLY A 909 45.92 66.37 -0.52
N ARG A 910 47.22 66.06 -0.43
CA ARG A 910 48.30 67.05 -0.27
C ARG A 910 49.54 66.65 -1.06
N ILE A 911 50.37 67.63 -1.42
CA ILE A 911 51.70 67.42 -2.01
C ILE A 911 52.75 67.49 -0.91
N GLU A 912 53.66 66.52 -0.86
CA GLU A 912 54.83 66.51 0.03
C GLU A 912 56.11 66.34 -0.79
N GLY A 913 57.01 67.32 -0.72
CA GLY A 913 58.28 67.27 -1.44
C GLY A 913 58.16 67.36 -2.97
N GLY A 914 57.08 67.97 -3.49
CA GLY A 914 56.93 68.19 -4.92
C GLY A 914 58.02 69.13 -5.46
N GLU A 915 58.58 68.82 -6.63
CA GLU A 915 59.69 69.56 -7.24
C GLU A 915 59.63 69.52 -8.77
N LEU A 916 59.64 70.69 -9.42
CA LEU A 916 59.57 70.87 -10.87
C LEU A 916 60.76 71.71 -11.36
N HIS A 917 61.48 71.23 -12.36
CA HIS A 917 62.65 71.87 -12.96
C HIS A 917 62.39 72.25 -14.42
N ALA A 918 62.85 73.43 -14.84
CA ALA A 918 62.84 73.81 -16.25
C ALA A 918 63.95 73.07 -17.02
N ARG A 919 63.61 72.45 -18.16
CA ARG A 919 64.55 71.76 -19.07
C ARG A 919 65.60 72.71 -19.67
N SER A 920 65.23 73.97 -19.84
CA SER A 920 66.03 75.03 -20.44
C SER A 920 65.64 76.38 -19.83
N GLY A 921 66.44 77.41 -20.07
CA GLY A 921 66.10 78.77 -19.69
C GLY A 921 64.79 79.27 -20.34
N GLY A 922 64.14 80.22 -19.65
CA GLY A 922 62.84 80.76 -20.03
C GLY A 922 62.58 82.12 -19.37
N HIS A 923 61.35 82.61 -19.49
CA HIS A 923 60.92 83.90 -18.93
C HIS A 923 60.01 83.70 -17.73
N ILE A 924 60.03 84.63 -16.77
CA ILE A 924 59.00 84.74 -15.73
C ILE A 924 58.71 86.20 -15.38
N ALA A 925 57.44 86.52 -15.18
CA ALA A 925 56.95 87.85 -14.80
C ALA A 925 55.84 87.74 -13.75
N TYR A 926 55.99 88.46 -12.63
CA TYR A 926 54.91 88.66 -11.68
C TYR A 926 54.01 89.82 -12.15
N VAL A 927 52.72 89.53 -12.32
CA VAL A 927 51.72 90.42 -12.95
C VAL A 927 50.69 90.98 -11.97
N GLY A 928 50.65 90.47 -10.73
CA GLY A 928 49.63 90.83 -9.74
C GLY A 928 49.71 92.26 -9.18
N GLU A 929 48.60 92.74 -8.65
CA GLU A 929 48.52 94.05 -7.98
C GLU A 929 49.34 94.07 -6.67
N VAL A 930 50.06 95.18 -6.44
CA VAL A 930 50.99 95.30 -5.30
C VAL A 930 50.41 96.24 -4.25
N THR A 931 49.96 95.68 -3.12
CA THR A 931 49.72 96.44 -1.89
C THR A 931 51.07 96.91 -1.31
N ARG A 932 51.27 98.25 -1.30
CA ARG A 932 52.54 98.85 -0.87
C ARG A 932 52.71 98.79 0.66
N ASN A 933 53.53 97.87 1.13
CA ASN A 933 54.38 98.10 2.30
C ASN A 933 55.79 98.38 1.82
N ASP A 934 56.46 99.41 2.37
CA ASP A 934 57.77 99.84 1.88
C ASP A 934 58.88 98.91 2.37
N VAL A 935 59.23 97.93 1.53
CA VAL A 935 60.25 96.89 1.79
C VAL A 935 61.70 97.37 1.64
N GLY A 936 61.92 98.70 1.67
CA GLY A 936 63.24 99.32 1.60
C GLY A 936 63.95 99.19 0.25
N PHE A 937 65.17 99.72 0.13
CA PHE A 937 65.90 99.80 -1.14
C PHE A 937 66.12 98.43 -1.81
N TRP A 938 66.60 97.43 -1.05
CA TRP A 938 66.87 96.10 -1.57
C TRP A 938 65.59 95.32 -1.90
N GLY A 939 64.53 95.46 -1.10
CA GLY A 939 63.22 94.86 -1.39
C GLY A 939 62.60 95.45 -2.66
N ASN A 940 62.58 96.78 -2.80
CA ASN A 940 62.07 97.44 -4.00
C ASN A 940 62.87 97.07 -5.27
N MET A 941 64.18 96.85 -5.15
CA MET A 941 65.02 96.33 -6.24
C MET A 941 64.65 94.88 -6.61
N ALA A 942 64.41 94.00 -5.63
CA ALA A 942 63.98 92.63 -5.86
C ALA A 942 62.59 92.57 -6.53
N PHE A 943 61.62 93.37 -6.07
CA PHE A 943 60.29 93.46 -6.70
C PHE A 943 60.33 94.05 -8.12
N GLN A 944 61.18 95.05 -8.39
CA GLN A 944 61.39 95.55 -9.75
C GLN A 944 62.02 94.50 -10.68
N ALA A 945 62.87 93.61 -10.14
CA ALA A 945 63.38 92.47 -10.89
C ALA A 945 62.26 91.47 -11.20
N LEU A 946 61.47 91.06 -10.19
CA LEU A 946 60.38 90.07 -10.32
C LEU A 946 59.29 90.38 -11.36
N LYS A 947 59.19 91.63 -11.84
CA LYS A 947 58.28 92.00 -12.95
C LYS A 947 58.69 91.43 -14.32
N SER A 948 59.96 91.09 -14.54
CA SER A 948 60.42 90.53 -15.83
C SER A 948 61.85 89.96 -15.70
N LEU A 949 61.96 88.63 -15.65
CA LEU A 949 63.21 87.90 -15.43
C LEU A 949 63.42 86.83 -16.50
N ASP A 950 64.63 86.79 -17.05
CA ASP A 950 65.11 85.66 -17.83
C ASP A 950 65.95 84.75 -16.90
N TYR A 951 65.60 83.46 -16.84
CA TYR A 951 66.29 82.46 -16.02
C TYR A 951 67.01 81.42 -16.89
N ARG A 952 68.03 80.74 -16.35
CA ARG A 952 68.67 79.58 -17.00
C ARG A 952 68.20 78.26 -16.42
N ASN A 953 68.18 78.17 -15.09
CA ASN A 953 67.57 77.05 -14.37
C ASN A 953 66.52 77.62 -13.41
N LEU A 954 65.37 76.99 -13.37
CA LEU A 954 64.27 77.28 -12.45
C LEU A 954 63.90 75.96 -11.76
N ALA A 955 63.76 75.98 -10.44
CA ALA A 955 63.20 74.89 -9.66
C ALA A 955 62.05 75.40 -8.78
N VAL A 956 60.84 74.89 -8.99
CA VAL A 956 59.65 75.12 -8.15
C VAL A 956 59.56 73.96 -7.17
N ARG A 957 59.44 74.22 -5.87
CA ARG A 957 59.10 73.19 -4.88
C ARG A 957 57.72 73.47 -4.31
N MET A 958 56.86 72.46 -4.22
CA MET A 958 55.44 72.60 -3.89
C MET A 958 55.10 71.68 -2.72
N ASN A 959 54.48 72.25 -1.68
CA ASN A 959 54.05 71.52 -0.48
C ASN A 959 52.71 72.06 0.02
N GLY A 960 51.83 71.18 0.52
CA GLY A 960 50.58 71.56 1.17
C GLY A 960 49.32 70.88 0.60
N PRO A 961 48.16 71.08 1.24
CA PRO A 961 46.88 70.53 0.82
C PRO A 961 46.44 71.08 -0.55
N LEU A 962 45.87 70.20 -1.39
CA LEU A 962 45.41 70.53 -2.75
C LEU A 962 44.21 71.50 -2.76
N ALA A 963 43.42 71.49 -1.69
CA ALA A 963 42.24 72.34 -1.49
C ALA A 963 42.46 73.42 -0.40
N GLY A 964 43.71 73.76 -0.08
CA GLY A 964 44.02 74.70 1.00
C GLY A 964 45.25 75.57 0.73
N GLU A 965 45.95 76.02 1.77
CA GLU A 965 47.13 76.87 1.62
C GLU A 965 48.33 76.07 1.06
N MET A 966 48.68 76.33 -0.20
CA MET A 966 49.85 75.75 -0.84
C MET A 966 51.08 76.65 -0.63
N ILE A 967 52.19 76.05 -0.21
CA ILE A 967 53.49 76.69 -0.08
C ILE A 967 54.33 76.32 -1.30
N THR A 968 54.63 77.33 -2.11
CA THR A 968 55.41 77.21 -3.34
C THR A 968 56.74 77.97 -3.17
N ASP A 969 57.83 77.22 -3.01
CA ASP A 969 59.20 77.74 -2.92
C ASP A 969 59.86 77.71 -4.32
N ILE A 970 59.94 78.86 -4.99
CA ILE A 970 60.55 78.97 -6.31
C ILE A 970 62.00 79.47 -6.20
N SER A 971 62.93 78.75 -6.82
CA SER A 971 64.34 79.14 -6.90
C SER A 971 64.78 79.32 -8.36
N PHE A 972 65.48 80.42 -8.62
CA PHE A 972 65.96 80.79 -9.96
C PHE A 972 67.47 81.02 -9.94
N SER A 973 68.19 80.51 -10.94
CA SER A 973 69.64 80.72 -11.08
C SER A 973 70.07 81.02 -12.51
N GLY A 974 71.22 81.68 -12.65
CA GLY A 974 71.73 82.17 -13.93
C GLY A 974 70.95 83.36 -14.49
N VAL A 975 70.40 84.18 -13.59
CA VAL A 975 69.40 85.22 -13.84
C VAL A 975 69.95 86.43 -14.59
N SER A 976 69.19 86.94 -15.57
CA SER A 976 69.41 88.24 -16.21
C SER A 976 68.13 89.08 -16.30
N GLN A 977 68.27 90.41 -16.30
CA GLN A 977 67.14 91.33 -16.48
C GLN A 977 66.54 91.19 -17.89
N GLY A 978 65.22 90.94 -17.94
CA GLY A 978 64.47 90.83 -19.20
C GLY A 978 64.31 92.17 -19.93
N LYS A 979 63.85 92.11 -21.19
CA LYS A 979 63.66 93.28 -22.07
C LYS A 979 62.56 94.22 -21.55
N GLY A 980 62.94 95.19 -20.70
CA GLY A 980 62.05 96.26 -20.26
C GLY A 980 62.47 97.03 -19.00
N THR A 981 63.48 96.56 -18.25
CA THR A 981 63.90 97.18 -16.98
C THR A 981 64.91 98.34 -17.16
N ARG A 982 64.85 99.35 -16.28
CA ARG A 982 65.73 100.54 -16.33
C ARG A 982 67.13 100.24 -15.79
N SER A 983 68.12 100.05 -16.67
CA SER A 983 69.52 99.77 -16.27
C SER A 983 70.32 101.04 -15.97
N ASN A 984 70.95 101.13 -14.79
CA ASN A 984 71.98 102.13 -14.46
C ASN A 984 73.40 101.52 -14.46
N PHE A 985 74.44 102.35 -14.57
CA PHE A 985 75.86 101.94 -14.64
C PHE A 985 76.28 100.94 -13.54
N LEU A 986 75.88 101.18 -12.29
CA LEU A 986 76.16 100.28 -11.15
C LEU A 986 75.56 98.88 -11.33
N ILE A 987 74.37 98.78 -11.93
CA ILE A 987 73.63 97.53 -12.12
C ILE A 987 74.34 96.62 -13.13
N ARG A 988 74.99 97.19 -14.17
CA ARG A 988 75.72 96.41 -15.19
C ARG A 988 76.97 95.68 -14.69
N ARG A 989 77.56 96.10 -13.56
CA ARG A 989 78.65 95.35 -12.91
C ARG A 989 78.12 94.28 -11.94
N LEU A 990 77.00 94.54 -11.28
CA LEU A 990 76.30 93.55 -10.44
C LEU A 990 75.75 92.38 -11.28
N ALA A 991 75.23 92.64 -12.49
CA ALA A 991 74.67 91.64 -13.41
C ALA A 991 75.64 90.56 -13.95
N LYS A 992 76.89 90.49 -13.44
CA LYS A 992 77.83 89.39 -13.70
C LYS A 992 78.02 88.44 -12.50
N LEU A 993 77.40 88.74 -11.35
CA LEU A 993 77.39 87.86 -10.19
C LEU A 993 76.22 86.86 -10.31
N PRO A 994 76.42 85.59 -9.91
CA PRO A 994 75.34 84.61 -9.90
C PRO A 994 74.36 84.94 -8.77
N PHE A 995 73.30 85.69 -9.08
CA PHE A 995 72.17 85.83 -8.17
C PHE A 995 71.35 84.55 -8.16
N VAL A 996 71.02 84.10 -6.95
CA VAL A 996 69.99 83.10 -6.69
C VAL A 996 68.83 83.85 -6.05
N PHE A 997 67.67 83.81 -6.69
CA PHE A 997 66.43 84.33 -6.10
C PHE A 997 65.64 83.15 -5.56
N ASN A 998 65.30 83.20 -4.27
CA ASN A 998 64.39 82.25 -3.62
C ASN A 998 63.13 83.01 -3.22
N VAL A 999 61.98 82.59 -3.74
CA VAL A 999 60.67 83.22 -3.54
C VAL A 999 59.75 82.19 -2.91
N ARG A 1000 59.35 82.43 -1.66
CA ARG A 1000 58.28 81.65 -1.01
C ARG A 1000 56.95 82.34 -1.26
N ILE A 1001 56.04 81.64 -1.93
CA ILE A 1001 54.65 82.06 -2.10
C ILE A 1001 53.79 81.19 -1.19
N SER A 1002 52.98 81.83 -0.35
CA SER A 1002 51.93 81.18 0.44
C SER A 1002 50.61 81.81 0.02
N ALA A 1003 49.72 81.02 -0.56
CA ALA A 1003 48.44 81.51 -1.09
C ALA A 1003 47.28 80.63 -0.59
N PRO A 1004 46.21 81.22 -0.02
CA PRO A 1004 45.01 80.49 0.33
C PRO A 1004 44.22 80.16 -0.94
N PHE A 1005 44.42 78.95 -1.48
CA PHE A 1005 43.60 78.44 -2.58
C PHE A 1005 42.16 78.18 -2.07
N ARG A 1006 41.28 79.17 -2.27
CA ARG A 1006 39.81 79.07 -2.22
C ARG A 1006 39.11 78.67 -0.90
N GLN A 1007 39.57 79.17 0.25
CA GLN A 1007 38.88 79.03 1.56
C GLN A 1007 37.45 79.65 1.68
N LEU A 1008 36.80 80.09 0.59
CA LEU A 1008 35.52 80.82 0.62
C LEU A 1008 34.33 80.13 -0.07
N LEU A 1009 34.48 78.93 -0.66
CA LEU A 1009 33.36 78.23 -1.31
C LEU A 1009 32.69 77.15 -0.43
N ASP A 1010 33.47 76.36 0.32
CA ASP A 1010 32.94 75.18 1.04
C ASP A 1010 32.05 75.53 2.26
N SER A 1011 32.24 76.71 2.83
CA SER A 1011 31.44 77.20 3.98
C SER A 1011 29.98 77.47 3.62
N ALA A 1012 29.64 77.61 2.33
CA ALA A 1012 28.27 77.81 1.88
C ALA A 1012 27.52 76.49 1.57
N GLN A 1013 28.23 75.44 1.16
CA GLN A 1013 27.61 74.18 0.75
C GLN A 1013 27.23 73.26 1.93
N SER A 1014 27.94 73.38 3.06
CA SER A 1014 27.66 72.60 4.28
C SER A 1014 26.37 73.00 5.02
N TRP A 1015 25.72 74.09 4.62
CA TRP A 1015 24.44 74.55 5.20
C TRP A 1015 23.18 73.98 4.53
N TYR A 1016 23.30 73.40 3.33
CA TYR A 1016 22.14 72.99 2.53
C TYR A 1016 21.71 71.52 2.73
N ASP A 1017 22.56 70.67 3.30
CA ASP A 1017 22.18 69.28 3.60
C ASP A 1017 22.88 68.73 4.87
N PRO A 1018 22.14 68.50 5.97
CA PRO A 1018 22.69 67.91 7.19
C PRO A 1018 23.00 66.41 7.08
N SER A 1019 22.55 65.70 6.04
CA SER A 1019 22.78 64.26 5.84
C SER A 1019 24.27 63.91 5.83
N ARG A 1020 25.09 64.72 5.13
CA ARG A 1020 26.55 64.55 5.02
C ARG A 1020 27.29 64.60 6.36
N LEU A 1021 26.76 65.35 7.34
CA LEU A 1021 27.29 65.36 8.71
C LEU A 1021 26.88 64.13 9.51
N ILE A 1022 25.75 63.50 9.17
CA ILE A 1022 25.31 62.24 9.78
C ILE A 1022 26.12 61.09 9.19
N GLU A 1023 26.19 60.95 7.86
CA GLU A 1023 26.94 59.86 7.19
C GLU A 1023 28.42 59.81 7.59
N ARG A 1024 29.09 60.97 7.68
CA ARG A 1024 30.51 61.03 8.08
C ARG A 1024 30.76 60.56 9.52
N ASN A 1025 29.77 60.72 10.40
CA ASN A 1025 29.88 60.37 11.82
C ASN A 1025 29.16 59.04 12.16
N LEU A 1026 28.32 58.52 11.28
CA LEU A 1026 27.55 57.28 11.48
C LEU A 1026 28.43 56.06 11.81
N PRO A 1027 29.62 55.86 11.19
CA PRO A 1027 30.52 54.77 11.59
C PRO A 1027 31.03 54.91 13.03
N ALA A 1028 31.30 56.13 13.49
CA ALA A 1028 31.72 56.38 14.87
C ALA A 1028 30.57 56.17 15.87
N LEU A 1029 29.35 56.57 15.50
CA LEU A 1029 28.14 56.34 16.30
C LEU A 1029 27.78 54.84 16.38
N LEU A 1030 28.00 54.08 15.31
CA LEU A 1030 27.86 52.62 15.30
C LEU A 1030 28.95 51.93 16.13
N GLU A 1031 30.21 52.38 16.06
CA GLU A 1031 31.27 51.90 16.96
C GLU A 1031 30.96 52.19 18.44
N GLU A 1032 30.44 53.37 18.78
CA GLU A 1032 30.02 53.70 20.16
C GLU A 1032 28.79 52.90 20.60
N GLN A 1033 27.80 52.70 19.73
CA GLN A 1033 26.63 51.87 20.02
C GLN A 1033 27.02 50.40 20.25
N ASN A 1034 27.90 49.84 19.41
CA ASN A 1034 28.42 48.47 19.58
C ASN A 1034 29.20 48.33 20.90
N ARG A 1035 30.08 49.30 21.23
CA ARG A 1035 30.78 49.31 22.54
C ARG A 1035 29.80 49.43 23.72
N ALA A 1036 28.70 50.18 23.56
CA ALA A 1036 27.67 50.30 24.60
C ALA A 1036 26.86 49.00 24.76
N GLU A 1037 26.53 48.29 23.68
CA GLU A 1037 25.87 46.98 23.73
C GLU A 1037 26.77 45.87 24.28
N GLU A 1038 28.06 45.89 23.95
CA GLU A 1038 29.05 44.98 24.56
C GLU A 1038 29.21 45.26 26.06
N ALA A 1039 29.25 46.52 26.48
CA ALA A 1039 29.28 46.91 27.89
C ALA A 1039 27.97 46.57 28.65
N ALA A 1040 26.84 46.46 27.96
CA ALA A 1040 25.54 46.13 28.55
C ALA A 1040 25.31 44.61 28.75
N LYS A 1041 26.09 43.74 28.09
CA LYS A 1041 26.00 42.28 28.27
C LYS A 1041 26.64 41.85 29.60
N GLN A 1042 25.81 41.71 30.64
CA GLN A 1042 26.24 41.18 31.93
C GLN A 1042 26.91 39.80 31.81
N THR A 1043 28.15 39.70 32.28
CA THR A 1043 28.90 38.44 32.37
C THR A 1043 28.38 37.57 33.51
N VAL A 1044 27.58 36.56 33.18
CA VAL A 1044 27.16 35.54 34.14
C VAL A 1044 28.34 34.60 34.44
N GLN A 1045 29.03 34.83 35.56
CA GLN A 1045 30.00 33.87 36.10
C GLN A 1045 29.30 32.56 36.51
N PRO A 1046 29.78 31.39 36.05
CA PRO A 1046 29.35 30.11 36.61
C PRO A 1046 29.76 30.01 38.08
N ARG A 1047 28.88 29.49 38.95
CA ARG A 1047 29.23 29.23 40.35
C ARG A 1047 30.29 28.13 40.45
N GLU A 1048 31.32 28.41 41.24
CA GLU A 1048 32.38 27.49 41.60
C GLU A 1048 31.82 26.24 42.33
N SER A 1049 32.29 25.06 41.94
CA SER A 1049 31.82 23.79 42.47
C SER A 1049 32.47 23.47 43.82
N ALA A 1050 31.65 23.21 44.84
CA ALA A 1050 32.15 22.76 46.14
C ALA A 1050 32.75 21.34 46.06
N PRO A 1051 33.80 21.02 46.85
CA PRO A 1051 34.37 19.68 46.90
C PRO A 1051 33.45 18.71 47.65
N VAL A 1052 33.39 17.46 47.16
CA VAL A 1052 32.53 16.39 47.70
C VAL A 1052 33.39 15.36 48.46
N PRO A 1053 33.01 15.01 49.72
CA PRO A 1053 33.28 13.71 50.32
C PRO A 1053 32.19 12.68 49.96
#